data_AF-A0A949JLR4-F1
#
_entry.id   AF-A0A949JLR4-F1
#
_cell.length_a   1.000
_cell.length_b   1.000
_cell.length_c   1.000
_cell.angle_alpha   90.00
_cell.angle_beta   90.00
_cell.angle_gamma   90.00
#
_symmetry.space_group_name_H-M   'P 1'
#
loop_
_entity.id
_entity.type
_entity.pdbx_description
1 polymer ?
#
loop_
_entity_poly.entity_id
_entity_poly.type
_entity_poly.pdbx_seq_one_letter_code
_entity_poly.pdbx_strand_id
1 'polypeptide(L)'
;MTIRPILCGFMVLALAAPVSLVAQEALESAQQDEPEIRTSPILNEQTLRRDIETAGFYELIAWLEGLNQSTAGDRNALAGRLLGYYGLAEEPILEDESTPLVIDSATRTRYFTLDEIDESYVRLSGGVTLTLRDDERDVTHQIVADEVTYNQDLNVLSASGDVIYILDRGGTIERFTGAALTVQLDDWDGAFVHGVTERARTIEGEEVDFSFAGSYITRSSDDVVVMEDGRVTSSTAKPPNYEIHADKIWVLSPGEWGLRNAYLYVGRVAIFYFPFFFRPGNEFFFNPSVGVRDREGRFIQTTTYILGEPEEPESAFSFLQIAEEEGAGGEHKIEGLYLVPDEESDLAPEDSGAVLRILTDIYTKLGAYVAIDGTIPESGVLNNLEVYLGLGMSRHIYPGQGSTYTPYHLMDGEAVTSWNATQIGSVRVPFRFGLGLSAALRGQGYTVSGDVTLFSDSRFQKDFDRRTEQIDWLGLMGQGTPVPEPGLVTSYEWALRGSLTPQVQALNPWLQRVQLQNASIVLRWREESLPEPSEEEGYQTPQEELVWEADGSPETGFFYPDTLQLPNVSGIISGQILRLSSSSAPDGDLESPPESDLRPPWTAESFEPLGPEEYLRLPAPPGAMPPPPIPELWNASVGYTFTPSGLLENTFNSAGWEEAADVDYSLEYSAASGRVGGTLPMALNLLSNAIGLTGSLAMSGQYRTVYNRAGTMEDVAWTSLLQQAYSYSSANATGNMALRVSPFTGSRLWSSSTVSYSLNLLLYQFRYEPLDPAELEALGIEGLEETGPPTHTEWIDWGDESFVRSHQVQLNAVLDVLSGQAVRLTADLPPRALRFVGQLDFGLSPVAISVASGLLQEEDAAGVKSWAYQPITSAQALLLGELGQIQNQISYDWDQDNGAYKFAYNNASATIGPVGAQFEWRSAEEFKFESAGEDWDNDGIAGERWISVSALDDQGNPILQPLPTRAAVTVNLSSELEPMWRSRLLLGGTLTSSWSMNLLRYTESSLSFGLKTNVEITDFLSLSFSSQSMNTQSYVYVESLAEGVGRERRSLVVDLLKSFNFFSTDQKHRTDSAFNLQQIQVNATHNLEDWDLEISYSGRPEIIEVLNLETPEADDTRRVYDWQSSLEIVLQWRAIRELSSNLQADNRTGSDAVTTGSPWDLTFGSDS
;
A
#
# COMPACT_ATOMS: atom_id res chain seq x y z
N MET A 1 11.88 31.05 -34.26
CA MET A 1 11.40 32.16 -33.40
C MET A 1 12.16 32.01 -32.09
N THR A 2 12.99 32.99 -31.74
CA THR A 2 13.98 32.89 -30.64
C THR A 2 13.28 32.85 -29.28
N ILE A 3 13.09 31.64 -28.74
CA ILE A 3 12.66 31.40 -27.35
C ILE A 3 13.92 31.53 -26.49
N ARG A 4 14.25 32.77 -26.14
CA ARG A 4 15.37 33.16 -25.27
C ARG A 4 14.92 34.17 -24.20
N PRO A 5 13.65 34.09 -23.74
CA PRO A 5 13.42 34.14 -22.29
C PRO A 5 12.11 33.43 -21.88
N ILE A 6 12.15 32.13 -21.57
CA ILE A 6 11.04 31.47 -20.83
C ILE A 6 11.57 30.66 -19.65
N LEU A 7 12.80 30.12 -19.70
CA LEU A 7 13.38 29.40 -18.57
C LEU A 7 13.82 30.29 -17.38
N CYS A 8 14.30 31.52 -17.60
CA CYS A 8 14.57 32.44 -16.48
C CYS A 8 13.28 32.93 -15.76
N GLY A 9 12.10 32.74 -16.36
CA GLY A 9 10.83 33.14 -15.77
C GLY A 9 10.36 32.21 -14.66
N PHE A 10 10.69 30.91 -14.74
CA PHE A 10 10.32 29.94 -13.70
C PHE A 10 11.24 30.02 -12.47
N MET A 11 12.50 30.44 -12.65
CA MET A 11 13.46 30.56 -11.54
C MET A 11 13.31 31.86 -10.73
N VAL A 12 12.63 32.88 -11.26
CA VAL A 12 12.54 34.22 -10.64
C VAL A 12 11.13 34.57 -10.15
N LEU A 13 10.07 33.89 -10.60
CA LEU A 13 8.71 34.15 -10.07
C LEU A 13 8.37 33.42 -8.77
N ALA A 14 9.18 32.44 -8.32
CA ALA A 14 8.99 31.74 -7.04
C ALA A 14 9.75 32.37 -5.86
N LEU A 15 10.54 33.43 -6.09
CA LEU A 15 11.52 33.94 -5.10
C LEU A 15 11.43 35.46 -4.81
N ALA A 16 10.32 36.14 -5.14
CA ALA A 16 10.18 37.58 -4.88
C ALA A 16 8.80 37.99 -4.33
N ALA A 17 8.62 37.74 -3.02
CA ALA A 17 7.92 38.54 -1.98
C ALA A 17 6.49 39.13 -2.22
N PRO A 18 5.61 39.20 -1.19
CA PRO A 18 5.95 39.27 0.23
C PRO A 18 5.22 38.25 1.12
N VAL A 19 5.99 37.41 1.81
CA VAL A 19 5.61 36.84 3.13
C VAL A 19 5.81 37.88 4.25
N SER A 20 6.22 39.10 3.91
CA SER A 20 6.52 40.17 4.87
C SER A 20 5.31 40.96 5.37
N LEU A 21 4.06 40.51 5.16
CA LEU A 21 2.87 41.26 5.61
C LEU A 21 2.06 40.59 6.73
N VAL A 22 2.31 39.33 7.07
CA VAL A 22 1.62 38.67 8.22
C VAL A 22 2.56 38.52 9.42
N ALA A 23 3.87 38.40 9.19
CA ALA A 23 4.86 38.33 10.27
C ALA A 23 5.19 39.69 10.92
N GLN A 24 4.84 40.82 10.30
CA GLN A 24 5.19 42.15 10.80
C GLN A 24 4.07 42.81 11.63
N GLU A 25 2.81 42.36 11.49
CA GLU A 25 1.70 42.80 12.36
C GLU A 25 1.60 41.97 13.66
N ALA A 26 2.18 40.76 13.69
CA ALA A 26 2.28 39.94 14.90
C ALA A 26 3.51 40.26 15.77
N LEU A 27 4.52 40.97 15.24
CA LEU A 27 5.74 41.33 15.98
C LEU A 27 5.70 42.72 16.63
N GLU A 28 4.78 43.61 16.24
CA GLU A 28 4.67 44.96 16.81
C GLU A 28 3.65 45.07 17.97
N SER A 29 2.89 44.02 18.28
CA SER A 29 2.02 43.96 19.48
C SER A 29 2.67 43.31 20.71
N ALA A 30 3.91 42.81 20.60
CA ALA A 30 4.64 42.14 21.69
C ALA A 30 5.82 42.97 22.27
N GLN A 31 5.78 44.30 22.12
CA GLN A 31 6.72 45.23 22.78
C GLN A 31 5.98 46.23 23.68
N GLN A 32 5.27 45.72 24.68
CA GLN A 32 4.98 46.45 25.90
C GLN A 32 4.44 45.47 26.95
N ASP A 33 5.37 44.74 27.57
CA ASP A 33 5.40 44.53 29.02
C ASP A 33 6.65 43.70 29.32
N GLU A 34 7.66 44.34 29.93
CA GLU A 34 8.72 43.59 30.60
C GLU A 34 8.05 42.78 31.74
N PRO A 35 8.09 41.44 31.75
CA PRO A 35 7.80 40.76 32.99
C PRO A 35 9.02 41.00 33.88
N GLU A 36 8.83 41.85 34.89
CA GLU A 36 9.61 41.75 36.12
C GLU A 36 9.72 40.26 36.46
N ILE A 37 10.95 39.77 36.69
CA ILE A 37 11.17 38.47 37.33
C ILE A 37 10.53 38.55 38.71
N ARG A 38 9.23 38.28 38.77
CA ARG A 38 8.50 37.92 39.95
C ARG A 38 8.63 36.42 40.01
N THR A 39 9.62 35.95 40.77
CA THR A 39 9.48 34.67 41.46
C THR A 39 8.24 34.83 42.33
N SER A 40 7.08 34.51 41.77
CA SER A 40 5.81 34.69 42.43
C SER A 40 5.77 33.71 43.61
N PRO A 41 5.47 34.17 44.84
CA PRO A 41 5.29 33.29 46.01
C PRO A 41 4.26 32.16 45.77
N ILE A 42 3.42 32.29 44.74
CA ILE A 42 2.38 31.36 44.31
C ILE A 42 2.92 29.96 43.94
N LEU A 43 4.02 29.83 43.19
CA LEU A 43 4.52 28.50 42.76
C LEU A 43 5.06 27.69 43.94
N ASN A 44 5.74 28.35 44.89
CA ASN A 44 6.19 27.73 46.14
C ASN A 44 5.00 27.35 47.02
N GLU A 45 3.97 28.18 47.09
CA GLU A 45 2.74 27.87 47.84
C GLU A 45 1.98 26.68 47.22
N GLN A 46 1.92 26.59 45.89
CA GLN A 46 1.29 25.48 45.14
C GLN A 46 2.08 24.17 45.26
N THR A 47 3.40 24.20 45.08
CA THR A 47 4.24 22.99 45.25
C THR A 47 4.28 22.52 46.70
N LEU A 48 4.37 23.44 47.67
CA LEU A 48 4.34 23.09 49.10
C LEU A 48 2.99 22.50 49.52
N ARG A 49 1.89 22.99 48.95
CA ARG A 49 0.56 22.39 49.12
C ARG A 49 0.55 20.94 48.61
N ARG A 50 0.97 20.73 47.35
CA ARG A 50 1.06 19.40 46.72
C ARG A 50 1.97 18.45 47.50
N ASP A 51 3.06 18.95 48.06
CA ASP A 51 3.97 18.17 48.93
C ASP A 51 3.29 17.70 50.22
N ILE A 52 2.46 18.55 50.84
CA ILE A 52 1.68 18.19 52.04
C ILE A 52 0.58 17.18 51.67
N GLU A 53 -0.10 17.37 50.53
CA GLU A 53 -1.17 16.50 50.02
C GLU A 53 -0.67 15.11 49.58
N THR A 54 0.58 14.99 49.14
CA THR A 54 1.19 13.71 48.69
C THR A 54 2.05 13.00 49.74
N ALA A 55 2.28 13.66 50.89
CA ALA A 55 3.05 13.08 51.99
C ALA A 55 2.27 11.96 52.72
N GLY A 56 2.99 10.88 53.04
CA GLY A 56 2.45 9.76 53.81
C GLY A 56 2.23 10.13 55.29
N PHE A 57 1.44 9.33 56.02
CA PHE A 57 1.10 9.61 57.44
C PHE A 57 2.34 9.84 58.33
N TYR A 58 3.36 8.98 58.21
CA TYR A 58 4.59 9.11 59.00
C TYR A 58 5.50 10.24 58.52
N GLU A 59 5.42 10.63 57.25
CA GLU A 59 6.14 11.78 56.69
C GLU A 59 5.56 13.08 57.25
N LEU A 60 4.23 13.20 57.30
CA LEU A 60 3.53 14.32 57.94
C LEU A 60 3.85 14.41 59.44
N ILE A 61 3.91 13.27 60.15
CA ILE A 61 4.36 13.24 61.55
C ILE A 61 5.80 13.75 61.65
N ALA A 62 6.73 13.22 60.85
CA ALA A 62 8.13 13.62 60.90
C ALA A 62 8.31 15.11 60.56
N TRP A 63 7.52 15.63 59.61
CA TRP A 63 7.48 17.04 59.26
C TRP A 63 6.98 17.89 60.42
N LEU A 64 5.87 17.51 61.06
CA LEU A 64 5.34 18.18 62.24
C LEU A 64 6.27 18.09 63.45
N GLU A 65 6.95 16.96 63.68
CA GLU A 65 8.00 16.82 64.71
C GLU A 65 9.17 17.76 64.44
N GLY A 66 9.61 17.86 63.19
CA GLY A 66 10.64 18.80 62.76
C GLY A 66 10.23 20.26 62.97
N LEU A 67 8.93 20.56 62.87
CA LEU A 67 8.34 21.87 63.14
C LEU A 67 7.89 22.06 64.61
N ASN A 68 8.12 21.06 65.47
CA ASN A 68 7.77 21.05 66.89
C ASN A 68 6.26 21.26 67.15
N GLN A 69 5.43 20.77 66.24
CA GLN A 69 3.97 20.79 66.29
C GLN A 69 3.40 19.49 66.88
N SER A 70 2.15 19.52 67.32
CA SER A 70 1.46 18.31 67.79
C SER A 70 1.39 17.26 66.67
N THR A 71 1.67 16.00 66.99
CA THR A 71 1.58 14.85 66.08
C THR A 71 0.32 14.00 66.32
N ALA A 72 -0.60 14.46 67.18
CA ALA A 72 -1.87 13.80 67.40
C ALA A 72 -2.89 14.14 66.29
N GLY A 73 -3.57 13.13 65.76
CA GLY A 73 -4.59 13.26 64.71
C GLY A 73 -4.47 12.15 63.65
N ASP A 74 -5.49 12.04 62.81
CA ASP A 74 -5.43 11.30 61.55
C ASP A 74 -4.67 12.12 60.48
N ARG A 75 -4.45 11.53 59.30
CA ARG A 75 -3.67 12.15 58.23
C ARG A 75 -4.18 13.55 57.87
N ASN A 76 -5.49 13.74 57.80
CA ASN A 76 -6.11 15.01 57.40
C ASN A 76 -5.92 16.07 58.50
N ALA A 77 -6.02 15.70 59.78
CA ALA A 77 -5.67 16.59 60.89
C ALA A 77 -4.17 16.95 60.96
N LEU A 78 -3.27 16.11 60.44
CA LEU A 78 -1.84 16.41 60.31
C LEU A 78 -1.55 17.31 59.10
N ALA A 79 -2.14 17.02 57.95
CA ALA A 79 -2.01 17.81 56.72
C ALA A 79 -2.59 19.22 56.91
N GLY A 80 -3.82 19.35 57.43
CA GLY A 80 -4.45 20.64 57.75
C GLY A 80 -3.63 21.47 58.74
N ARG A 81 -2.91 20.83 59.66
CA ARG A 81 -1.99 21.52 60.59
C ARG A 81 -0.74 22.05 59.90
N LEU A 82 -0.22 21.34 58.90
CA LEU A 82 0.89 21.83 58.07
C LEU A 82 0.42 22.96 57.15
N LEU A 83 -0.72 22.80 56.47
CA LEU A 83 -1.35 23.85 55.66
C LEU A 83 -1.57 25.13 56.48
N GLY A 84 -2.15 25.00 57.67
CA GLY A 84 -2.35 26.11 58.61
C GLY A 84 -1.06 26.72 59.15
N TYR A 85 0.01 25.92 59.35
CA TYR A 85 1.33 26.44 59.76
C TYR A 85 1.99 27.28 58.66
N TYR A 86 1.84 26.87 57.39
CA TYR A 86 2.39 27.58 56.23
C TYR A 86 1.46 28.69 55.70
N GLY A 87 0.26 28.85 56.25
CA GLY A 87 -0.68 29.91 55.87
C GLY A 87 -1.41 29.65 54.55
N LEU A 88 -1.48 28.39 54.10
CA LEU A 88 -2.20 27.96 52.91
C LEU A 88 -3.69 27.81 53.25
N ALA A 89 -4.59 28.40 52.45
CA ALA A 89 -6.03 28.35 52.69
C ALA A 89 -6.58 26.93 52.46
N GLU A 90 -7.37 26.39 53.39
CA GLU A 90 -8.20 25.20 53.13
C GLU A 90 -9.25 25.56 52.08
N GLU A 91 -9.40 24.73 51.06
CA GLU A 91 -10.50 24.90 50.11
C GLU A 91 -11.83 24.52 50.77
N PRO A 92 -12.92 25.25 50.49
CA PRO A 92 -14.23 24.89 50.99
C PRO A 92 -14.68 23.60 50.31
N ILE A 93 -14.94 22.57 51.12
CA ILE A 93 -15.63 21.35 50.68
C ILE A 93 -16.97 21.78 50.08
N LEU A 94 -17.18 21.50 48.80
CA LEU A 94 -18.47 21.67 48.16
C LEU A 94 -19.42 20.63 48.75
N GLU A 95 -20.51 21.08 49.39
CA GLU A 95 -21.58 20.19 49.84
C GLU A 95 -22.33 19.67 48.61
N ASP A 96 -21.92 18.52 48.07
CA ASP A 96 -22.74 17.74 47.14
C ASP A 96 -23.95 17.15 47.90
N GLU A 97 -25.14 17.21 47.29
CA GLU A 97 -26.36 16.64 47.89
C GLU A 97 -26.16 15.14 48.15
N SER A 98 -26.47 14.70 49.38
CA SER A 98 -26.22 13.33 49.83
C SER A 98 -26.83 12.26 48.91
N THR A 99 -26.00 11.59 48.13
CA THR A 99 -26.36 10.43 47.32
C THR A 99 -26.85 9.29 48.24
N PRO A 100 -28.00 8.64 47.97
CA PRO A 100 -28.55 7.65 48.89
C PRO A 100 -27.68 6.37 48.94
N LEU A 101 -27.04 6.11 50.09
CA LEU A 101 -26.33 4.85 50.36
C LEU A 101 -27.33 3.71 50.56
N VAL A 102 -27.35 2.76 49.63
CA VAL A 102 -28.25 1.60 49.65
C VAL A 102 -27.53 0.39 50.26
N ILE A 103 -28.14 -0.20 51.30
CA ILE A 103 -27.67 -1.47 51.88
C ILE A 103 -28.41 -2.60 51.15
N ASP A 104 -27.73 -3.26 50.22
CA ASP A 104 -28.31 -4.39 49.48
C ASP A 104 -28.45 -5.63 50.36
N SER A 105 -27.42 -5.91 51.17
CA SER A 105 -27.46 -7.04 52.11
C SER A 105 -26.55 -6.82 53.32
N ALA A 106 -26.99 -7.27 54.49
CA ALA A 106 -26.19 -7.41 55.71
C ALA A 106 -26.89 -8.38 56.67
N THR A 107 -26.14 -9.28 57.31
CA THR A 107 -26.71 -10.24 58.29
C THR A 107 -27.14 -9.54 59.60
N ARG A 108 -26.41 -8.49 60.00
CA ARG A 108 -26.70 -7.75 61.24
C ARG A 108 -26.30 -6.28 61.10
N THR A 109 -27.22 -5.40 61.47
CA THR A 109 -27.01 -3.95 61.58
C THR A 109 -27.09 -3.52 63.05
N ARG A 110 -26.18 -2.65 63.48
CA ARG A 110 -26.16 -2.07 64.82
C ARG A 110 -25.89 -0.57 64.73
N TYR A 111 -26.83 0.21 65.24
CA TYR A 111 -26.66 1.64 65.47
C TYR A 111 -26.16 1.87 66.90
N PHE A 112 -25.15 2.71 67.08
CA PHE A 112 -24.67 3.10 68.41
C PHE A 112 -24.02 4.48 68.36
N THR A 113 -24.10 5.20 69.47
CA THR A 113 -23.40 6.48 69.66
C THR A 113 -22.28 6.24 70.67
N LEU A 114 -21.09 6.79 70.41
CA LEU A 114 -19.98 6.78 71.36
C LEU A 114 -20.06 8.04 72.22
N ASP A 115 -20.63 7.91 73.42
CA ASP A 115 -20.89 9.03 74.35
C ASP A 115 -19.63 9.85 74.73
N GLU A 116 -18.43 9.30 74.55
CA GLU A 116 -17.15 9.96 74.85
C GLU A 116 -16.76 11.01 73.79
N ILE A 117 -17.28 10.87 72.57
CA ILE A 117 -16.98 11.74 71.40
C ILE A 117 -18.25 12.28 70.73
N ASP A 118 -19.45 11.88 71.18
CA ASP A 118 -20.77 12.29 70.67
C ASP A 118 -20.97 12.00 69.17
N GLU A 119 -20.45 10.87 68.71
CA GLU A 119 -20.52 10.44 67.30
C GLU A 119 -21.37 9.18 67.12
N SER A 120 -22.15 9.14 66.04
CA SER A 120 -23.13 8.14 65.68
C SER A 120 -22.60 7.21 64.60
N TYR A 121 -22.65 5.91 64.89
CA TYR A 121 -22.09 4.87 64.05
C TYR A 121 -23.15 3.83 63.64
N VAL A 122 -23.04 3.40 62.39
CA VAL A 122 -23.74 2.23 61.85
C VAL A 122 -22.73 1.14 61.59
N ARG A 123 -22.84 0.02 62.29
CA ARG A 123 -22.04 -1.18 62.02
C ARG A 123 -22.88 -2.27 61.36
N LEU A 124 -22.46 -2.66 60.18
CA LEU A 124 -22.99 -3.75 59.36
C LEU A 124 -22.03 -4.92 59.43
N SER A 125 -22.54 -6.14 59.61
CA SER A 125 -21.70 -7.34 59.72
C SER A 125 -22.37 -8.57 59.12
N GLY A 126 -21.54 -9.46 58.56
CA GLY A 126 -21.91 -10.73 57.98
C GLY A 126 -22.37 -10.59 56.53
N GLY A 127 -21.40 -10.56 55.60
CA GLY A 127 -21.62 -10.46 54.16
C GLY A 127 -22.34 -9.17 53.79
N VAL A 128 -21.67 -8.03 54.01
CA VAL A 128 -22.22 -6.70 53.73
C VAL A 128 -22.02 -6.38 52.25
N THR A 129 -23.06 -5.89 51.60
CA THR A 129 -22.99 -5.29 50.25
C THR A 129 -23.68 -3.94 50.28
N LEU A 130 -22.94 -2.91 49.90
CA LEU A 130 -23.40 -1.53 49.80
C LEU A 130 -23.29 -1.08 48.35
N THR A 131 -24.30 -0.39 47.87
CA THR A 131 -24.29 0.26 46.55
C THR A 131 -24.62 1.73 46.72
N LEU A 132 -23.80 2.59 46.14
CA LEU A 132 -24.03 4.03 46.02
C LEU A 132 -24.09 4.36 44.53
N ARG A 133 -25.15 5.05 44.11
CA ARG A 133 -25.40 5.36 42.70
C ARG A 133 -25.48 6.87 42.54
N ASP A 134 -24.51 7.43 41.84
CA ASP A 134 -24.48 8.85 41.47
C ASP A 134 -25.14 8.97 40.08
N ASP A 135 -26.40 9.42 40.08
CA ASP A 135 -27.20 9.58 38.86
C ASP A 135 -26.78 10.82 38.05
N GLU A 136 -26.04 11.78 38.63
CA GLU A 136 -25.56 12.97 37.91
C GLU A 136 -24.29 12.65 37.11
N ARG A 137 -23.42 11.80 37.66
CA ARG A 137 -22.15 11.38 37.02
C ARG A 137 -22.24 10.03 36.26
N ASP A 138 -23.41 9.36 36.27
CA ASP A 138 -23.64 8.00 35.73
C ASP A 138 -22.64 6.95 36.26
N VAL A 139 -22.34 7.03 37.58
CA VAL A 139 -21.38 6.16 38.26
C VAL A 139 -22.05 5.32 39.33
N THR A 140 -21.74 4.02 39.38
CA THR A 140 -22.17 3.11 40.44
C THR A 140 -20.99 2.57 41.21
N HIS A 141 -20.99 2.79 42.53
CA HIS A 141 -20.00 2.30 43.47
C HIS A 141 -20.58 1.15 44.28
N GLN A 142 -19.91 0.00 44.30
CA GLN A 142 -20.32 -1.17 45.08
C GLN A 142 -19.20 -1.61 46.03
N ILE A 143 -19.51 -1.77 47.32
CA ILE A 143 -18.57 -2.21 48.35
C ILE A 143 -19.09 -3.51 48.97
N VAL A 144 -18.29 -4.57 48.91
CA VAL A 144 -18.55 -5.87 49.54
C VAL A 144 -17.50 -6.11 50.63
N ALA A 145 -17.92 -6.46 51.85
CA ALA A 145 -17.00 -6.75 52.95
C ALA A 145 -17.66 -7.60 54.06
N ASP A 146 -16.87 -8.15 54.97
CA ASP A 146 -17.36 -8.87 56.14
C ASP A 146 -18.00 -7.94 57.19
N GLU A 147 -17.37 -6.79 57.44
CA GLU A 147 -17.82 -5.76 58.37
C GLU A 147 -17.62 -4.38 57.76
N VAL A 148 -18.67 -3.55 57.80
CA VAL A 148 -18.61 -2.14 57.42
C VAL A 148 -19.07 -1.29 58.60
N THR A 149 -18.27 -0.31 58.99
CA THR A 149 -18.63 0.71 59.97
C THR A 149 -18.72 2.05 59.26
N TYR A 150 -19.89 2.68 59.32
CA TYR A 150 -20.15 4.00 58.77
C TYR A 150 -20.35 5.00 59.91
N ASN A 151 -19.52 6.04 59.94
CA ASN A 151 -19.67 7.17 60.86
C ASN A 151 -20.59 8.21 60.20
N GLN A 152 -21.76 8.42 60.78
CA GLN A 152 -22.79 9.29 60.20
C GLN A 152 -22.48 10.77 60.37
N ASP A 153 -21.69 11.14 61.39
CA ASP A 153 -21.36 12.53 61.67
C ASP A 153 -20.13 12.99 60.88
N LEU A 154 -19.20 12.08 60.59
CA LEU A 154 -18.01 12.35 59.78
C LEU A 154 -18.17 11.97 58.31
N ASN A 155 -19.25 11.29 57.92
CA ASN A 155 -19.46 10.71 56.59
C ASN A 155 -18.35 9.73 56.10
N VAL A 156 -17.62 9.13 57.04
CA VAL A 156 -16.54 8.16 56.77
C VAL A 156 -17.10 6.73 56.76
N LEU A 157 -16.79 5.97 55.73
CA LEU A 157 -17.08 4.54 55.61
C LEU A 157 -15.80 3.71 55.72
N SER A 158 -15.74 2.83 56.71
CA SER A 158 -14.64 1.86 56.90
C SER A 158 -15.14 0.43 56.71
N ALA A 159 -14.66 -0.24 55.67
CA ALA A 159 -14.90 -1.64 55.37
C ALA A 159 -13.68 -2.50 55.75
N SER A 160 -13.93 -3.71 56.29
CA SER A 160 -12.86 -4.63 56.70
C SER A 160 -13.28 -6.09 56.54
N GLY A 161 -12.29 -6.94 56.21
CA GLY A 161 -12.48 -8.37 55.95
C GLY A 161 -12.96 -8.62 54.52
N ASP A 162 -12.08 -9.23 53.72
CA ASP A 162 -12.28 -9.56 52.29
C ASP A 162 -13.01 -8.46 51.51
N VAL A 163 -12.46 -7.24 51.55
CA VAL A 163 -13.06 -6.06 50.94
C VAL A 163 -12.91 -6.13 49.42
N ILE A 164 -14.02 -5.99 48.70
CA ILE A 164 -14.08 -5.86 47.25
C ILE A 164 -14.83 -4.57 46.94
N TYR A 165 -14.17 -3.63 46.28
CA TYR A 165 -14.76 -2.40 45.78
C TYR A 165 -14.86 -2.46 44.26
N ILE A 166 -16.05 -2.19 43.71
CA ILE A 166 -16.34 -2.23 42.29
C ILE A 166 -16.85 -0.86 41.87
N LEU A 167 -16.26 -0.30 40.84
CA LEU A 167 -16.62 0.98 40.26
C LEU A 167 -17.10 0.76 38.81
N ASP A 168 -18.34 1.12 38.52
CA ASP A 168 -18.93 1.04 37.17
C ASP A 168 -19.17 2.46 36.65
N ARG A 169 -18.48 2.83 35.56
CA ARG A 169 -18.65 4.10 34.85
C ARG A 169 -19.08 3.80 33.41
N GLY A 170 -20.37 3.98 33.11
CA GLY A 170 -20.88 3.86 31.74
C GLY A 170 -20.56 2.54 31.01
N GLY A 171 -20.30 1.43 31.72
CA GLY A 171 -19.94 0.13 31.14
C GLY A 171 -18.50 -0.33 31.39
N THR A 172 -17.61 0.54 31.91
CA THR A 172 -16.25 0.17 32.33
C THR A 172 -16.26 -0.20 33.80
N ILE A 173 -15.96 -1.48 34.11
CA ILE A 173 -15.98 -2.03 35.47
C ILE A 173 -14.55 -2.15 36.00
N GLU A 174 -14.21 -1.36 37.02
CA GLU A 174 -12.94 -1.47 37.75
C GLU A 174 -13.15 -2.19 39.09
N ARG A 175 -12.22 -3.10 39.43
CA ARG A 175 -12.32 -3.93 40.64
C ARG A 175 -11.08 -3.83 41.51
N PHE A 176 -11.28 -3.41 42.77
CA PHE A 176 -10.27 -3.29 43.81
C PHE A 176 -10.52 -4.32 44.92
N THR A 177 -9.48 -5.03 45.35
CA THR A 177 -9.60 -6.08 46.40
C THR A 177 -8.53 -5.89 47.48
N GLY A 178 -8.88 -6.11 48.76
CA GLY A 178 -7.90 -6.18 49.85
C GLY A 178 -8.49 -6.26 51.26
N ALA A 179 -7.69 -5.90 52.26
CA ALA A 179 -7.99 -6.24 53.66
C ALA A 179 -8.91 -5.23 54.35
N ALA A 180 -8.76 -3.95 54.01
CA ALA A 180 -9.57 -2.87 54.55
C ALA A 180 -9.63 -1.70 53.55
N LEU A 181 -10.76 -1.00 53.54
CA LEU A 181 -10.99 0.23 52.81
C LEU A 181 -11.53 1.27 53.79
N THR A 182 -11.01 2.49 53.76
CA THR A 182 -11.64 3.64 54.42
C THR A 182 -11.80 4.72 53.37
N VAL A 183 -13.01 5.27 53.26
CA VAL A 183 -13.35 6.29 52.28
C VAL A 183 -14.26 7.34 52.92
N GLN A 184 -14.01 8.60 52.60
CA GLN A 184 -14.90 9.71 52.91
C GLN A 184 -15.91 9.86 51.78
N LEU A 185 -17.21 9.86 52.10
CA LEU A 185 -18.24 9.82 51.06
C LEU A 185 -18.51 11.15 50.36
N ASP A 186 -17.99 12.26 50.90
CA ASP A 186 -18.16 13.60 50.31
C ASP A 186 -17.21 13.84 49.13
N ASP A 187 -15.92 13.53 49.30
CA ASP A 187 -14.84 13.82 48.34
C ASP A 187 -14.11 12.56 47.84
N TRP A 188 -14.53 11.37 48.27
CA TRP A 188 -13.92 10.08 47.94
C TRP A 188 -12.43 9.94 48.31
N ASP A 189 -11.91 10.80 49.20
CA ASP A 189 -10.59 10.63 49.81
C ASP A 189 -10.58 9.33 50.60
N GLY A 190 -9.57 8.50 50.38
CA GLY A 190 -9.58 7.17 50.93
C GLY A 190 -8.25 6.44 50.89
N ALA A 191 -8.16 5.46 51.78
CA ALA A 191 -7.01 4.56 51.89
C ALA A 191 -7.47 3.11 51.80
N PHE A 192 -6.77 2.36 50.98
CA PHE A 192 -6.97 0.95 50.75
C PHE A 192 -5.73 0.18 51.25
N VAL A 193 -5.93 -0.80 52.14
CA VAL A 193 -4.85 -1.54 52.79
C VAL A 193 -4.68 -2.90 52.14
N HIS A 194 -3.43 -3.23 51.74
CA HIS A 194 -3.10 -4.40 50.94
C HIS A 194 -3.99 -4.51 49.69
N GLY A 195 -4.06 -3.40 48.95
CA GLY A 195 -4.89 -3.29 47.75
C GLY A 195 -4.26 -3.93 46.54
N VAL A 196 -5.09 -4.63 45.77
CA VAL A 196 -4.78 -5.10 44.43
C VAL A 196 -5.89 -4.63 43.49
N THR A 197 -5.52 -4.04 42.36
CA THR A 197 -6.42 -3.68 41.27
C THR A 197 -5.97 -4.36 39.99
N GLU A 198 -6.92 -4.85 39.20
CA GLU A 198 -6.72 -5.50 37.89
C GLU A 198 -7.48 -4.71 36.83
N ARG A 199 -6.82 -4.39 35.70
CA ARG A 199 -7.41 -3.61 34.60
C ARG A 199 -6.96 -4.12 33.24
N ALA A 200 -7.91 -4.41 32.36
CA ALA A 200 -7.68 -4.73 30.96
C ALA A 200 -7.30 -3.47 30.16
N ARG A 201 -6.33 -3.59 29.24
CA ARG A 201 -5.89 -2.50 28.35
C ARG A 201 -5.62 -3.05 26.95
N THR A 202 -6.08 -2.36 25.92
CA THR A 202 -5.73 -2.71 24.53
C THR A 202 -4.38 -2.09 24.16
N ILE A 203 -3.43 -2.90 23.70
CA ILE A 203 -2.13 -2.47 23.18
C ILE A 203 -2.00 -3.04 21.76
N GLU A 204 -1.91 -2.16 20.74
CA GLU A 204 -1.90 -2.49 19.30
C GLU A 204 -2.96 -3.54 18.87
N GLY A 205 -4.14 -3.52 19.49
CA GLY A 205 -5.26 -4.41 19.19
C GLY A 205 -5.32 -5.72 19.99
N GLU A 206 -4.40 -5.98 20.91
CA GLU A 206 -4.47 -7.08 21.90
C GLU A 206 -4.86 -6.57 23.30
N GLU A 207 -5.79 -7.25 23.97
CA GLU A 207 -6.23 -6.91 25.34
C GLU A 207 -5.30 -7.56 26.38
N VAL A 208 -4.64 -6.74 27.19
CA VAL A 208 -3.65 -7.12 28.21
C VAL A 208 -4.11 -6.66 29.59
N ASP A 209 -4.22 -7.60 30.53
CA ASP A 209 -4.61 -7.32 31.92
C ASP A 209 -3.40 -6.89 32.77
N PHE A 210 -3.43 -5.67 33.31
CA PHE A 210 -2.44 -5.18 34.27
C PHE A 210 -2.92 -5.31 35.71
N SER A 211 -2.04 -5.80 36.57
CA SER A 211 -2.23 -5.88 38.02
C SER A 211 -1.33 -4.87 38.74
N PHE A 212 -1.95 -4.07 39.61
CA PHE A 212 -1.26 -3.11 40.47
C PHE A 212 -1.53 -3.49 41.92
N ALA A 213 -0.48 -3.64 42.71
CA ALA A 213 -0.56 -3.97 44.12
C ALA A 213 0.20 -2.97 44.97
N GLY A 214 -0.33 -2.64 46.15
CA GLY A 214 0.33 -1.76 47.12
C GLY A 214 0.01 -2.18 48.55
N SER A 215 0.95 -1.96 49.46
CA SER A 215 0.71 -2.15 50.89
C SER A 215 -0.30 -1.13 51.42
N TYR A 216 -0.19 0.11 50.92
CA TYR A 216 -1.17 1.18 51.11
C TYR A 216 -1.38 1.88 49.77
N ILE A 217 -2.63 1.96 49.31
CA ILE A 217 -3.04 2.75 48.15
C ILE A 217 -3.92 3.88 48.68
N THR A 218 -3.50 5.12 48.50
CA THR A 218 -4.25 6.30 48.93
C THR A 218 -4.67 7.11 47.72
N ARG A 219 -5.91 7.59 47.70
CA ARG A 219 -6.44 8.53 46.71
C ARG A 219 -6.87 9.79 47.45
N SER A 220 -6.39 10.96 47.03
CA SER A 220 -6.84 12.25 47.57
C SER A 220 -8.10 12.76 46.87
N SER A 221 -8.69 13.84 47.40
CA SER A 221 -9.80 14.59 46.77
C SER A 221 -9.48 15.04 45.33
N ASP A 222 -8.21 15.34 45.05
CA ASP A 222 -7.73 15.82 43.74
C ASP A 222 -7.32 14.68 42.79
N ASP A 223 -7.83 13.47 43.01
CA ASP A 223 -7.54 12.27 42.20
C ASP A 223 -6.08 11.80 42.13
N VAL A 224 -5.22 12.32 43.01
CA VAL A 224 -3.83 11.85 43.14
C VAL A 224 -3.81 10.49 43.83
N VAL A 225 -3.27 9.48 43.14
CA VAL A 225 -3.11 8.13 43.67
C VAL A 225 -1.65 7.87 44.05
N VAL A 226 -1.44 7.45 45.29
CA VAL A 226 -0.11 7.08 45.80
C VAL A 226 -0.13 5.63 46.27
N MET A 227 0.81 4.83 45.77
CA MET A 227 0.98 3.44 46.18
C MET A 227 2.31 3.27 46.92
N GLU A 228 2.26 2.84 48.17
CA GLU A 228 3.44 2.48 48.96
C GLU A 228 3.77 0.99 48.80
N ASP A 229 5.05 0.66 48.62
CA ASP A 229 5.52 -0.69 48.28
C ASP A 229 4.78 -1.24 47.03
N GLY A 230 4.73 -0.40 46.00
CA GLY A 230 3.94 -0.60 44.79
C GLY A 230 4.56 -1.63 43.84
N ARG A 231 3.73 -2.51 43.29
CA ARG A 231 4.12 -3.52 42.29
C ARG A 231 3.21 -3.44 41.09
N VAL A 232 3.79 -3.46 39.90
CA VAL A 232 3.05 -3.43 38.63
C VAL A 232 3.52 -4.55 37.71
N THR A 233 2.58 -5.31 37.17
CA THR A 233 2.84 -6.42 36.23
C THR A 233 1.61 -6.72 35.37
N SER A 234 1.78 -7.06 34.09
CA SER A 234 0.73 -7.72 33.30
C SER A 234 0.83 -9.24 33.31
N SER A 235 1.84 -9.79 34.01
CA SER A 235 2.11 -11.21 34.01
C SER A 235 1.11 -11.94 34.92
N THR A 236 0.36 -12.88 34.35
CA THR A 236 -0.60 -13.70 35.12
C THR A 236 0.08 -14.84 35.90
N ALA A 237 1.39 -15.07 35.68
CA ALA A 237 2.19 -16.10 36.34
C ALA A 237 2.40 -15.83 37.85
N LYS A 238 2.57 -16.90 38.64
CA LYS A 238 2.85 -16.82 40.10
C LYS A 238 4.09 -17.63 40.47
N PRO A 239 5.24 -17.00 40.77
CA PRO A 239 5.52 -15.56 40.76
C PRO A 239 5.48 -14.96 39.33
N PRO A 240 5.30 -13.64 39.18
CA PRO A 240 5.18 -12.99 37.87
C PRO A 240 6.47 -13.11 37.06
N ASN A 241 6.36 -13.22 35.73
CA ASN A 241 7.52 -13.30 34.83
C ASN A 241 8.26 -11.97 34.74
N TYR A 242 7.60 -10.86 35.04
CA TYR A 242 8.23 -9.58 35.28
C TYR A 242 7.42 -8.78 36.30
N GLU A 243 8.05 -7.94 37.10
CA GLU A 243 7.36 -6.96 37.94
C GLU A 243 8.20 -5.69 38.06
N ILE A 244 7.55 -4.53 37.99
CA ILE A 244 8.14 -3.27 38.42
C ILE A 244 7.79 -3.12 39.89
N HIS A 245 8.79 -3.16 40.75
CA HIS A 245 8.61 -2.97 42.19
C HIS A 245 9.26 -1.66 42.62
N ALA A 246 8.49 -0.75 43.19
CA ALA A 246 8.95 0.55 43.67
C ALA A 246 8.54 0.79 45.13
N ASP A 247 9.36 1.52 45.88
CA ASP A 247 9.01 1.91 47.25
C ASP A 247 7.78 2.82 47.28
N LYS A 248 7.65 3.68 46.26
CA LYS A 248 6.53 4.62 46.10
C LYS A 248 6.25 4.83 44.61
N ILE A 249 4.99 4.69 44.22
CA ILE A 249 4.46 5.03 42.89
C ILE A 249 3.50 6.20 43.07
N TRP A 250 3.68 7.26 42.29
CA TRP A 250 2.79 8.41 42.24
C TRP A 250 2.08 8.44 40.89
N VAL A 251 0.76 8.59 40.91
CA VAL A 251 -0.06 8.92 39.74
C VAL A 251 -0.73 10.24 40.09
N LEU A 252 -0.29 11.31 39.45
CA LEU A 252 -0.67 12.68 39.84
C LEU A 252 -1.84 13.21 39.02
N SER A 253 -1.81 12.94 37.71
CA SER A 253 -2.78 13.41 36.70
C SER A 253 -2.75 12.41 35.52
N PRO A 254 -3.71 12.43 34.58
CA PRO A 254 -3.59 11.68 33.32
C PRO A 254 -2.24 11.98 32.64
N GLY A 255 -1.49 10.94 32.23
CA GLY A 255 -0.15 11.08 31.65
C GLY A 255 0.99 11.38 32.64
N GLU A 256 0.72 11.81 33.88
CA GLU A 256 1.72 12.25 34.87
C GLU A 256 1.92 11.24 36.00
N TRP A 257 3.11 10.65 36.08
CA TRP A 257 3.43 9.65 37.11
C TRP A 257 4.92 9.59 37.46
N GLY A 258 5.24 9.01 38.60
CA GLY A 258 6.61 8.82 39.05
C GLY A 258 6.83 7.57 39.87
N LEU A 259 8.10 7.16 39.97
CA LEU A 259 8.56 6.01 40.74
C LEU A 259 9.77 6.40 41.60
N ARG A 260 9.81 5.90 42.84
CA ARG A 260 10.99 6.00 43.72
C ARG A 260 11.56 4.64 44.02
N ASN A 261 12.89 4.51 43.90
CA ASN A 261 13.64 3.27 44.14
C ASN A 261 13.00 2.07 43.42
N ALA A 262 12.71 2.22 42.12
CA ALA A 262 12.07 1.17 41.35
C ALA A 262 13.08 0.16 40.81
N TYR A 263 12.72 -1.10 40.85
CA TYR A 263 13.46 -2.20 40.25
C TYR A 263 12.57 -2.86 39.20
N LEU A 264 13.08 -2.99 37.97
CA LEU A 264 12.48 -3.87 36.98
C LEU A 264 13.02 -5.29 37.23
N TYR A 265 12.18 -6.14 37.77
CA TYR A 265 12.45 -7.56 37.92
C TYR A 265 11.96 -8.29 36.68
N VAL A 266 12.82 -9.15 36.12
CA VAL A 266 12.39 -10.23 35.22
C VAL A 266 12.52 -11.53 36.01
N GLY A 267 11.38 -12.12 36.32
CA GLY A 267 11.19 -13.23 37.23
C GLY A 267 11.63 -12.87 38.65
N ARG A 268 12.88 -13.16 39.00
CA ARG A 268 13.47 -12.86 40.32
C ARG A 268 14.75 -12.04 40.24
N VAL A 269 15.15 -11.65 39.03
CA VAL A 269 16.41 -10.95 38.77
C VAL A 269 16.08 -9.51 38.48
N ALA A 270 16.59 -8.58 39.29
CA ALA A 270 16.53 -7.16 38.99
C ALA A 270 17.47 -6.87 37.82
N ILE A 271 16.93 -6.46 36.67
CA ILE A 271 17.71 -6.11 35.48
C ILE A 271 18.06 -4.62 35.52
N PHE A 272 17.10 -3.77 35.90
CA PHE A 272 17.30 -2.33 35.97
C PHE A 272 16.85 -1.76 37.32
N TYR A 273 17.56 -0.72 37.77
CA TYR A 273 17.26 0.04 38.98
C TYR A 273 17.12 1.52 38.62
N PHE A 274 15.97 2.11 38.98
CA PHE A 274 15.65 3.52 38.83
C PHE A 274 15.59 4.16 40.22
N PRO A 275 16.59 4.96 40.64
CA PRO A 275 16.54 5.62 41.95
C PRO A 275 15.35 6.58 42.04
N PHE A 276 15.05 7.28 40.94
CA PHE A 276 13.88 8.12 40.77
C PHE A 276 13.56 8.19 39.27
N PHE A 277 12.29 8.03 38.91
CA PHE A 277 11.79 8.21 37.55
C PHE A 277 10.53 9.07 37.61
N PHE A 278 10.40 10.03 36.71
CA PHE A 278 9.23 10.89 36.64
C PHE A 278 8.91 11.16 35.18
N ARG A 279 7.66 10.90 34.80
CA ARG A 279 7.11 11.26 33.51
C ARG A 279 6.18 12.45 33.70
N PRO A 280 6.49 13.61 33.10
CA PRO A 280 5.57 14.73 33.09
C PRO A 280 4.34 14.35 32.24
N GLY A 281 3.14 14.76 32.68
CA GLY A 281 1.92 14.63 31.87
C GLY A 281 1.87 15.64 30.73
N ASN A 282 2.50 16.80 30.91
CA ASN A 282 2.58 17.84 29.89
C ASN A 282 3.70 17.54 28.89
N GLU A 283 3.38 17.64 27.60
CA GLU A 283 4.34 17.44 26.52
C GLU A 283 5.30 18.63 26.41
N PHE A 284 6.49 18.40 25.85
CA PHE A 284 7.36 19.50 25.48
C PHE A 284 6.82 20.17 24.21
N PHE A 285 6.99 21.49 24.07
CA PHE A 285 6.64 22.16 22.80
C PHE A 285 7.56 21.73 21.62
N PHE A 286 8.62 20.98 21.90
CA PHE A 286 9.52 20.37 20.93
C PHE A 286 9.82 18.92 21.34
N ASN A 287 9.96 18.03 20.36
CA ASN A 287 10.16 16.59 20.54
C ASN A 287 11.62 16.23 20.23
N PRO A 288 12.53 16.24 21.23
CA PRO A 288 13.90 15.81 21.04
C PRO A 288 13.99 14.28 21.00
N SER A 289 14.87 13.76 20.15
CA SER A 289 15.30 12.37 20.07
C SER A 289 16.83 12.33 20.12
N VAL A 290 17.39 11.39 20.86
CA VAL A 290 18.84 11.22 21.00
C VAL A 290 19.19 9.76 20.76
N GLY A 291 20.24 9.50 19.98
CA GLY A 291 20.69 8.14 19.72
C GLY A 291 22.12 8.07 19.16
N VAL A 292 22.54 6.87 18.78
CA VAL A 292 23.88 6.59 18.22
C VAL A 292 23.76 5.71 16.99
N ARG A 293 24.51 6.04 15.93
CA ARG A 293 24.65 5.24 14.70
C ARG A 293 26.10 5.12 14.30
N ASP A 294 26.45 4.04 13.60
CA ASP A 294 27.83 3.76 13.20
C ASP A 294 28.40 4.83 12.27
N ARG A 295 27.64 5.21 11.23
CA ARG A 295 28.05 6.17 10.21
C ARG A 295 27.90 7.63 10.68
N GLU A 296 26.73 8.03 11.15
CA GLU A 296 26.44 9.43 11.53
C GLU A 296 26.99 9.80 12.91
N GLY A 297 27.29 8.79 13.74
CA GLY A 297 27.72 8.94 15.12
C GLY A 297 26.55 9.16 16.07
N ARG A 298 26.83 9.79 17.21
CA ARG A 298 25.78 10.27 18.14
C ARG A 298 25.00 11.39 17.49
N PHE A 299 23.69 11.39 17.65
CA PHE A 299 22.79 12.38 17.10
C PHE A 299 21.82 12.93 18.14
N ILE A 300 21.41 14.18 17.94
CA ILE A 300 20.25 14.80 18.57
C ILE A 300 19.36 15.27 17.43
N GLN A 301 18.16 14.73 17.32
CA GLN A 301 17.12 15.12 16.39
C GLN A 301 16.03 15.85 17.17
N THR A 302 15.40 16.85 16.62
CA THR A 302 14.31 17.56 17.30
C THR A 302 13.26 17.98 16.29
N THR A 303 12.00 17.67 16.58
CA THR A 303 10.85 18.15 15.80
C THR A 303 10.09 19.18 16.64
N THR A 304 9.80 20.36 16.08
CA THR A 304 8.97 21.39 16.73
C THR A 304 7.74 21.64 15.89
N TYR A 305 6.56 21.42 16.45
CA TYR A 305 5.29 21.67 15.78
C TYR A 305 4.93 23.16 15.91
N ILE A 306 4.75 23.82 14.77
CA ILE A 306 4.31 25.22 14.67
C ILE A 306 2.79 25.27 14.48
N LEU A 307 2.23 24.27 13.79
CA LEU A 307 0.82 24.06 13.58
C LEU A 307 0.54 22.55 13.60
N GLY A 308 -0.58 22.14 14.18
CA GLY A 308 -0.92 20.73 14.39
C GLY A 308 -0.18 20.14 15.59
N GLU A 309 -0.53 18.90 15.92
CA GLU A 309 0.01 18.18 17.07
C GLU A 309 0.76 16.93 16.60
N PRO A 310 1.74 16.42 17.39
CA PRO A 310 2.34 15.13 17.12
C PRO A 310 1.26 14.04 17.14
N GLU A 311 1.41 13.02 16.30
CA GLU A 311 0.60 11.81 16.45
C GLU A 311 0.99 11.14 17.76
N GLU A 312 0.04 11.00 18.70
CA GLU A 312 0.28 10.35 19.99
C GLU A 312 0.67 8.88 19.78
N PRO A 313 1.91 8.48 20.11
CA PRO A 313 2.30 7.10 20.04
C PRO A 313 1.90 6.35 21.31
N GLU A 314 1.42 5.11 21.17
CA GLU A 314 1.23 4.19 22.30
C GLU A 314 2.58 3.99 23.01
N SER A 315 2.74 4.59 24.19
CA SER A 315 3.99 4.49 24.94
C SER A 315 4.12 3.18 25.70
N ALA A 316 5.34 2.61 25.75
CA ALA A 316 5.79 1.52 26.63
C ALA A 316 5.24 1.49 28.06
N PHE A 317 4.91 2.63 28.66
CA PHE A 317 4.44 2.75 30.05
C PHE A 317 3.05 3.39 30.19
N SER A 318 2.32 3.50 29.08
CA SER A 318 0.94 4.02 29.04
C SER A 318 0.00 3.26 29.99
N PHE A 319 0.32 2.00 30.29
CA PHE A 319 -0.43 1.15 31.22
C PHE A 319 -0.58 1.72 32.64
N LEU A 320 0.29 2.63 33.11
CA LEU A 320 0.21 3.21 34.47
C LEU A 320 -0.89 4.27 34.63
N GLN A 321 -1.57 4.67 33.55
CA GLN A 321 -2.61 5.70 33.58
C GLN A 321 -3.90 5.14 34.21
N ILE A 322 -4.40 5.79 35.28
CA ILE A 322 -5.60 5.34 36.02
C ILE A 322 -6.89 5.98 35.47
N ALA A 323 -6.81 7.06 34.70
CA ALA A 323 -7.94 7.69 34.01
C ALA A 323 -7.61 7.82 32.51
N GLU A 324 -8.47 7.27 31.65
CA GLU A 324 -8.61 7.73 30.26
C GLU A 324 -9.65 8.85 30.30
N GLU A 325 -9.28 10.05 29.91
CA GLU A 325 -10.22 10.89 29.18
C GLU A 325 -10.03 10.57 27.71
N GLU A 326 -11.08 10.09 27.06
CA GLU A 326 -11.18 10.12 25.60
C GLU A 326 -10.95 11.56 25.15
N GLY A 327 -9.79 11.84 24.55
CA GLY A 327 -9.57 12.97 23.65
C GLY A 327 -10.17 14.30 24.09
N ALA A 328 -9.76 14.82 25.25
CA ALA A 328 -9.92 16.24 25.52
C ALA A 328 -8.86 17.00 24.71
N GLY A 329 -9.12 17.16 23.41
CA GLY A 329 -8.49 18.20 22.61
C GLY A 329 -8.87 19.55 23.22
N GLY A 330 -8.13 20.00 24.22
CA GLY A 330 -8.17 21.36 24.72
C GLY A 330 -7.10 22.17 24.01
N GLU A 331 -7.29 23.48 23.83
CA GLU A 331 -6.17 24.32 23.39
C GLU A 331 -5.04 24.21 24.42
N HIS A 332 -3.82 23.93 23.98
CA HIS A 332 -2.64 23.93 24.85
C HIS A 332 -1.94 25.29 24.81
N LYS A 333 -1.59 25.82 25.97
CA LYS A 333 -0.78 27.02 26.14
C LYS A 333 0.66 26.65 26.48
N ILE A 334 1.61 27.34 25.86
CA ILE A 334 3.04 27.18 26.20
C ILE A 334 3.32 27.84 27.54
N GLU A 335 3.67 27.03 28.55
CA GLU A 335 4.20 27.50 29.83
C GLU A 335 5.62 26.97 30.04
N GLY A 336 6.61 27.84 29.86
CA GLY A 336 8.02 27.47 29.93
C GLY A 336 8.45 26.58 28.76
N LEU A 337 8.79 25.32 29.03
CA LEU A 337 9.16 24.32 28.01
C LEU A 337 8.01 23.35 27.69
N TYR A 338 6.88 23.47 28.36
CA TYR A 338 5.79 22.50 28.32
C TYR A 338 4.52 23.10 27.69
N LEU A 339 3.73 22.24 27.06
CA LEU A 339 2.37 22.50 26.60
C LEU A 339 1.42 22.12 27.74
N VAL A 340 0.68 23.10 28.27
CA VAL A 340 -0.27 22.93 29.38
C VAL A 340 -1.68 23.14 28.84
N PRO A 341 -2.68 22.30 29.16
CA PRO A 341 -4.07 22.55 28.79
C PRO A 341 -4.55 23.94 29.24
N ASP A 342 -5.18 24.70 28.34
CA ASP A 342 -5.75 26.02 28.63
C ASP A 342 -7.19 25.89 29.15
N GLU A 343 -7.30 25.76 30.48
CA GLU A 343 -8.58 25.63 31.20
C GLU A 343 -9.50 26.86 31.08
N GLU A 344 -9.01 28.03 30.60
CA GLU A 344 -9.83 29.23 30.38
C GLU A 344 -10.48 29.28 28.97
N SER A 345 -10.13 28.34 28.08
CA SER A 345 -10.62 28.31 26.70
C SER A 345 -11.94 27.51 26.58
N ASP A 346 -13.06 28.20 26.34
CA ASP A 346 -14.37 27.58 26.05
C ASP A 346 -14.51 27.09 24.58
N LEU A 347 -13.42 27.11 23.81
CA LEU A 347 -13.43 26.82 22.37
C LEU A 347 -13.04 25.36 22.11
N ALA A 348 -13.98 24.57 21.59
CA ALA A 348 -13.65 23.26 21.04
C ALA A 348 -12.66 23.44 19.87
N PRO A 349 -11.54 22.71 19.82
CA PRO A 349 -10.54 22.89 18.78
C PRO A 349 -11.14 22.52 17.42
N GLU A 350 -10.95 23.41 16.45
CA GLU A 350 -11.27 23.16 15.05
C GLU A 350 -10.08 22.39 14.46
N ASP A 351 -10.12 21.05 14.49
CA ASP A 351 -9.06 20.22 13.90
C ASP A 351 -9.05 20.40 12.38
N SER A 352 -8.16 21.28 11.91
CA SER A 352 -7.95 21.56 10.49
C SER A 352 -7.13 20.49 9.78
N GLY A 353 -6.56 19.51 10.51
CA GLY A 353 -5.63 18.50 10.01
C GLY A 353 -4.34 19.08 9.41
N ALA A 354 -4.09 20.38 9.57
CA ALA A 354 -2.93 21.06 9.01
C ALA A 354 -1.74 20.93 9.97
N VAL A 355 -0.62 20.42 9.45
CA VAL A 355 0.62 20.21 10.21
C VAL A 355 1.72 21.07 9.59
N LEU A 356 2.46 21.79 10.42
CA LEU A 356 3.69 22.47 10.04
C LEU A 356 4.71 22.24 11.13
N ARG A 357 5.82 21.59 10.79
CA ARG A 357 6.89 21.24 11.72
C ARG A 357 8.25 21.72 11.24
N ILE A 358 9.10 22.08 12.20
CA ILE A 358 10.50 22.42 12.01
C ILE A 358 11.34 21.25 12.53
N LEU A 359 12.20 20.72 11.68
CA LEU A 359 13.11 19.63 11.96
C LEU A 359 14.49 20.22 12.23
N THR A 360 15.17 19.84 13.30
CA THR A 360 16.54 20.29 13.60
C THR A 360 17.36 19.13 14.15
N ASP A 361 18.42 18.78 13.43
CA ASP A 361 19.25 17.63 13.76
C ASP A 361 20.74 18.01 13.82
N ILE A 362 21.45 17.39 14.76
CA ILE A 362 22.90 17.53 14.94
C ILE A 362 23.49 16.13 15.09
N TYR A 363 24.49 15.83 14.26
CA TYR A 363 25.21 14.56 14.18
C TYR A 363 26.69 14.79 14.48
N THR A 364 27.29 13.95 15.30
CA THR A 364 28.71 14.10 15.70
C THR A 364 29.69 13.84 14.56
N LYS A 365 29.41 12.88 13.67
CA LYS A 365 30.27 12.57 12.50
C LYS A 365 29.75 13.24 11.23
N LEU A 366 28.45 13.12 10.93
CA LEU A 366 27.87 13.59 9.66
C LEU A 366 27.81 15.12 9.56
N GLY A 367 27.26 15.84 10.55
CA GLY A 367 27.07 17.30 10.47
C GLY A 367 25.77 17.80 11.10
N ALA A 368 25.10 18.79 10.50
CA ALA A 368 23.85 19.37 11.02
C ALA A 368 22.81 19.50 9.90
N TYR A 369 21.53 19.46 10.27
CA TYR A 369 20.41 19.52 9.33
C TYR A 369 19.25 20.32 9.93
N VAL A 370 18.58 21.11 9.10
CA VAL A 370 17.37 21.83 9.48
C VAL A 370 16.36 21.71 8.34
N ALA A 371 15.10 21.45 8.66
CA ALA A 371 14.05 21.38 7.66
C ALA A 371 12.76 22.07 8.12
N ILE A 372 11.96 22.47 7.15
CA ILE A 372 10.55 22.79 7.32
C ILE A 372 9.79 21.73 6.56
N ASP A 373 8.83 21.10 7.22
CA ASP A 373 7.96 20.09 6.65
C ASP A 373 6.52 20.42 7.03
N GLY A 374 5.59 20.40 6.08
CA GLY A 374 4.22 20.77 6.36
C GLY A 374 3.23 20.27 5.34
N THR A 375 2.04 19.93 5.83
CA THR A 375 0.91 19.39 5.08
C THR A 375 -0.34 20.17 5.45
N ILE A 376 -1.00 20.74 4.46
CA ILE A 376 -2.27 21.46 4.62
C ILE A 376 -3.31 20.71 3.76
N PRO A 377 -4.19 19.91 4.38
CA PRO A 377 -5.07 19.00 3.64
C PRO A 377 -6.15 19.74 2.85
N GLU A 378 -6.89 20.69 3.45
CA GLU A 378 -7.90 21.47 2.72
C GLU A 378 -7.92 22.94 3.15
N SER A 379 -7.73 23.84 2.19
CA SER A 379 -7.88 25.30 2.36
C SER A 379 -8.54 25.94 1.14
N GLY A 380 -9.88 25.87 1.09
CA GLY A 380 -10.68 26.47 0.03
C GLY A 380 -10.46 25.83 -1.35
N VAL A 381 -9.85 26.57 -2.29
CA VAL A 381 -9.52 26.06 -3.64
C VAL A 381 -8.24 25.22 -3.63
N LEU A 382 -7.38 25.44 -2.63
CA LEU A 382 -6.17 24.67 -2.40
C LEU A 382 -6.56 23.37 -1.67
N ASN A 383 -6.22 22.25 -2.28
CA ASN A 383 -6.46 20.92 -1.75
C ASN A 383 -5.11 20.20 -1.76
N ASN A 384 -4.68 19.73 -0.61
CA ASN A 384 -3.39 19.06 -0.40
C ASN A 384 -2.19 19.93 -0.83
N LEU A 385 -1.71 20.79 0.07
CA LEU A 385 -0.44 21.47 -0.06
C LEU A 385 0.59 20.79 0.86
N GLU A 386 1.61 20.20 0.26
CA GLU A 386 2.76 19.62 0.93
C GLU A 386 4.00 20.45 0.60
N VAL A 387 4.71 20.87 1.64
CA VAL A 387 5.92 21.69 1.53
C VAL A 387 7.02 21.05 2.37
N TYR A 388 8.13 20.73 1.71
CA TYR A 388 9.36 20.26 2.34
C TYR A 388 10.52 21.14 1.88
N LEU A 389 11.28 21.66 2.83
CA LEU A 389 12.51 22.42 2.59
C LEU A 389 13.56 22.04 3.62
N GLY A 390 14.54 21.23 3.21
CA GLY A 390 15.66 20.81 4.04
C GLY A 390 16.98 21.48 3.63
N LEU A 391 17.78 21.87 4.62
CA LEU A 391 19.15 22.36 4.46
C LEU A 391 20.08 21.56 5.38
N GLY A 392 21.10 20.94 4.79
CA GLY A 392 22.08 20.10 5.49
C GLY A 392 23.50 20.62 5.31
N MET A 393 24.29 20.63 6.36
CA MET A 393 25.74 20.79 6.29
C MET A 393 26.39 19.49 6.74
N SER A 394 26.96 18.72 5.80
CA SER A 394 27.57 17.42 6.09
C SER A 394 29.08 17.39 5.78
N ARG A 395 29.75 16.38 6.34
CA ARG A 395 31.16 16.05 6.11
C ARG A 395 31.27 14.73 5.37
N HIS A 396 32.37 14.58 4.65
CA HIS A 396 32.81 13.29 4.15
C HIS A 396 33.08 12.33 5.32
N ILE A 397 32.60 11.10 5.19
CA ILE A 397 32.76 10.04 6.18
C ILE A 397 33.58 8.93 5.53
N TYR A 398 34.62 8.46 6.20
CA TYR A 398 35.58 7.48 5.70
C TYR A 398 35.44 6.17 6.48
N PRO A 399 35.63 5.01 5.81
CA PRO A 399 35.71 3.73 6.49
C PRO A 399 37.00 3.63 7.33
N GLY A 400 36.88 3.23 8.59
CA GLY A 400 37.99 3.01 9.52
C GLY A 400 38.46 1.55 9.57
N GLN A 401 39.26 1.19 10.58
CA GLN A 401 39.65 -0.22 10.79
C GLN A 401 38.47 -1.01 11.39
N GLY A 402 37.85 -1.91 10.61
CA GLY A 402 36.68 -2.71 11.01
C GLY A 402 35.36 -2.13 10.48
N SER A 403 34.25 -2.28 11.21
CA SER A 403 32.93 -1.70 10.87
C SER A 403 32.74 -0.24 11.32
N THR A 404 33.83 0.45 11.69
CA THR A 404 33.76 1.80 12.27
C THR A 404 33.95 2.89 11.23
N TYR A 405 33.08 3.91 11.22
CA TYR A 405 33.23 5.10 10.38
C TYR A 405 33.88 6.28 11.11
N THR A 406 34.60 7.14 10.39
CA THR A 406 35.28 8.33 10.93
C THR A 406 35.11 9.56 10.00
N PRO A 407 34.91 10.78 10.55
CA PRO A 407 34.91 12.01 9.76
C PRO A 407 36.31 12.54 9.44
N TYR A 408 37.36 11.80 9.82
CA TYR A 408 38.76 12.17 9.65
C TYR A 408 39.45 11.26 8.63
N HIS A 409 40.10 11.87 7.65
CA HIS A 409 40.99 11.20 6.70
C HIS A 409 42.46 11.45 7.06
N LEU A 410 43.33 10.46 6.88
CA LEU A 410 44.76 10.58 7.21
C LEU A 410 45.55 10.97 5.96
N MET A 411 45.96 12.23 5.87
CA MET A 411 46.82 12.75 4.80
C MET A 411 48.16 13.19 5.37
N ASP A 412 49.26 12.65 4.83
CA ASP A 412 50.63 12.96 5.30
C ASP A 412 50.84 12.77 6.82
N GLY A 413 50.05 11.91 7.46
CA GLY A 413 50.10 11.66 8.91
C GLY A 413 49.35 12.68 9.77
N GLU A 414 48.64 13.64 9.17
CA GLU A 414 47.72 14.56 9.84
C GLU A 414 46.26 14.18 9.56
N ALA A 415 45.40 14.30 10.58
CA ALA A 415 43.97 14.03 10.44
C ALA A 415 43.26 15.26 9.86
N VAL A 416 42.71 15.13 8.65
CA VAL A 416 42.00 16.20 7.92
C VAL A 416 40.51 15.88 7.87
N THR A 417 39.67 16.91 7.96
CA THR A 417 38.20 16.80 7.80
C THR A 417 37.77 17.56 6.55
N SER A 418 36.91 16.95 5.72
CA SER A 418 36.37 17.57 4.51
C SER A 418 34.87 17.82 4.64
N TRP A 419 34.42 19.04 4.36
CA TRP A 419 32.99 19.38 4.33
C TRP A 419 32.44 19.22 2.92
N ASN A 420 31.24 18.68 2.80
CA ASN A 420 30.56 18.57 1.53
C ASN A 420 30.12 19.93 1.02
N ALA A 421 30.22 20.12 -0.29
CA ALA A 421 29.68 21.28 -0.99
C ALA A 421 28.80 20.81 -2.15
N THR A 422 27.75 21.56 -2.44
CA THR A 422 26.88 21.29 -3.60
C THR A 422 27.13 22.33 -4.67
N GLN A 423 27.05 21.91 -5.94
CA GLN A 423 27.17 22.79 -7.08
C GLN A 423 25.81 23.00 -7.74
N ILE A 424 25.33 24.25 -7.75
CA ILE A 424 24.08 24.65 -8.41
C ILE A 424 24.47 25.42 -9.68
N GLY A 425 24.53 24.71 -10.81
CA GLY A 425 25.07 25.25 -12.05
C GLY A 425 26.53 25.70 -11.88
N SER A 426 26.79 27.00 -12.02
CA SER A 426 28.13 27.58 -11.83
C SER A 426 28.43 28.07 -10.41
N VAL A 427 27.47 27.95 -9.48
CA VAL A 427 27.60 28.45 -8.10
C VAL A 427 27.82 27.29 -7.14
N ARG A 428 28.97 27.26 -6.46
CA ARG A 428 29.24 26.30 -5.37
C ARG A 428 28.73 26.84 -4.04
N VAL A 429 27.84 26.10 -3.38
CA VAL A 429 27.27 26.42 -2.07
C VAL A 429 27.79 25.46 -1.00
N PRO A 430 28.03 25.93 0.25
CA PRO A 430 28.62 25.11 1.32
C PRO A 430 27.56 24.30 2.11
N PHE A 431 26.41 24.01 1.50
CA PHE A 431 25.32 23.28 2.11
C PHE A 431 24.62 22.44 1.04
N ARG A 432 24.06 21.32 1.48
CA ARG A 432 23.18 20.43 0.74
C ARG A 432 21.73 20.85 0.99
N PHE A 433 20.84 20.57 0.06
CA PHE A 433 19.45 20.99 0.17
C PHE A 433 18.49 20.02 -0.50
N GLY A 434 17.27 19.98 0.02
CA GLY A 434 16.15 19.24 -0.53
C GLY A 434 14.91 20.13 -0.54
N LEU A 435 14.19 20.14 -1.64
CA LEU A 435 12.94 20.88 -1.82
C LEU A 435 11.90 19.91 -2.36
N GLY A 436 10.78 19.82 -1.68
CA GLY A 436 9.57 19.15 -2.15
C GLY A 436 8.41 20.14 -2.08
N LEU A 437 7.69 20.29 -3.18
CA LEU A 437 6.47 21.08 -3.23
C LEU A 437 5.44 20.30 -4.02
N SER A 438 4.40 19.82 -3.36
CA SER A 438 3.21 19.29 -4.01
C SER A 438 2.02 20.16 -3.66
N ALA A 439 1.25 20.58 -4.66
CA ALA A 439 0.06 21.38 -4.45
C ALA A 439 -1.01 20.99 -5.45
N ALA A 440 -2.23 20.72 -4.98
CA ALA A 440 -3.40 20.61 -5.84
C ALA A 440 -4.40 21.76 -5.64
N LEU A 441 -5.00 22.17 -6.74
CA LEU A 441 -6.04 23.18 -6.82
C LEU A 441 -7.27 22.52 -7.41
N ARG A 442 -8.36 22.49 -6.66
CA ARG A 442 -9.66 21.96 -7.11
C ARG A 442 -10.70 23.06 -7.06
N GLY A 443 -11.36 23.30 -8.18
CA GLY A 443 -12.50 24.20 -8.27
C GLY A 443 -13.63 23.58 -9.09
N GLN A 444 -14.72 24.32 -9.28
CA GLN A 444 -15.85 23.82 -10.06
C GLN A 444 -15.46 23.56 -11.52
N GLY A 445 -15.29 22.28 -11.87
CA GLY A 445 -14.97 21.85 -13.24
C GLY A 445 -13.50 21.98 -13.64
N TYR A 446 -12.57 22.21 -12.71
CA TYR A 446 -11.14 22.12 -13.01
C TYR A 446 -10.34 21.50 -11.86
N THR A 447 -9.23 20.86 -12.21
CA THR A 447 -8.24 20.38 -11.26
C THR A 447 -6.87 20.67 -11.83
N VAL A 448 -5.99 21.29 -11.05
CA VAL A 448 -4.59 21.54 -11.40
C VAL A 448 -3.74 21.01 -10.26
N SER A 449 -2.74 20.20 -10.53
CA SER A 449 -1.77 19.76 -9.53
C SER A 449 -0.35 20.06 -10.01
N GLY A 450 0.52 20.46 -9.10
CA GLY A 450 1.92 20.75 -9.37
C GLY A 450 2.78 20.00 -8.38
N ASP A 451 3.80 19.31 -8.90
CA ASP A 451 4.79 18.55 -8.14
C ASP A 451 6.18 19.04 -8.57
N VAL A 452 6.96 19.56 -7.63
CA VAL A 452 8.33 20.02 -7.86
C VAL A 452 9.22 19.46 -6.76
N THR A 453 10.16 18.62 -7.16
CA THR A 453 11.15 18.01 -6.27
C THR A 453 12.55 18.37 -6.74
N LEU A 454 13.42 18.80 -5.85
CA LEU A 454 14.80 19.15 -6.17
C LEU A 454 15.71 18.76 -5.01
N PHE A 455 16.72 17.96 -5.30
CA PHE A 455 17.74 17.57 -4.33
C PHE A 455 19.12 18.02 -4.79
N SER A 456 20.02 18.27 -3.84
CA SER A 456 21.41 18.58 -4.12
C SER A 456 22.17 17.40 -4.73
N ASP A 457 21.86 16.19 -4.31
CA ASP A 457 22.55 14.94 -4.61
C ASP A 457 21.64 13.74 -4.30
N SER A 458 21.98 12.55 -4.80
CA SER A 458 21.17 11.33 -4.67
C SER A 458 21.11 10.75 -3.26
N ARG A 459 22.03 11.16 -2.38
CA ARG A 459 22.14 10.68 -0.99
C ARG A 459 21.45 11.59 0.02
N PHE A 460 20.93 12.74 -0.38
CA PHE A 460 20.35 13.73 0.54
C PHE A 460 19.30 13.11 1.48
N GLN A 461 18.31 12.41 0.92
CA GLN A 461 17.27 11.73 1.72
C GLN A 461 17.85 10.61 2.57
N LYS A 462 18.75 9.79 2.00
CA LYS A 462 19.41 8.70 2.72
C LYS A 462 20.15 9.17 3.97
N ASP A 463 20.84 10.31 3.89
CA ASP A 463 21.63 10.85 5.00
C ASP A 463 20.77 11.60 6.05
N PHE A 464 19.68 12.26 5.67
CA PHE A 464 18.93 13.16 6.56
C PHE A 464 17.49 12.72 6.91
N ASP A 465 16.82 11.92 6.08
CA ASP A 465 15.41 11.55 6.32
C ASP A 465 15.26 10.37 7.30
N ARG A 466 16.35 9.72 7.72
CA ARG A 466 16.35 8.68 8.77
C ARG A 466 16.20 9.31 10.16
N ARG A 467 14.97 9.70 10.54
CA ARG A 467 14.67 10.43 11.79
C ARG A 467 13.68 9.71 12.70
N THR A 468 13.79 9.95 14.01
CA THR A 468 12.77 9.59 15.01
C THR A 468 12.42 10.82 15.84
N GLU A 469 11.16 10.95 16.24
CA GLU A 469 10.70 12.05 17.11
C GLU A 469 10.71 11.67 18.60
N GLN A 470 10.89 10.37 18.89
CA GLN A 470 10.93 9.82 20.24
C GLN A 470 12.37 9.56 20.69
N ILE A 471 12.63 9.82 21.98
CA ILE A 471 13.88 9.44 22.62
C ILE A 471 13.89 7.92 22.77
N ASP A 472 14.77 7.27 22.01
CA ASP A 472 15.12 5.89 22.22
C ASP A 472 16.04 5.77 23.45
N TRP A 473 15.43 5.79 24.64
CA TRP A 473 16.12 5.68 25.93
C TRP A 473 16.96 4.40 26.04
N LEU A 474 16.61 3.36 25.28
CA LEU A 474 17.26 2.06 25.26
C LEU A 474 18.40 2.02 24.23
N GLY A 475 18.25 2.71 23.09
CA GLY A 475 19.31 2.98 22.12
C GLY A 475 20.49 3.74 22.72
N LEU A 476 20.27 4.60 23.72
CA LEU A 476 21.35 5.24 24.49
C LEU A 476 22.17 4.25 25.32
N MET A 477 21.63 3.07 25.61
CA MET A 477 22.30 1.96 26.31
C MET A 477 22.70 0.81 25.35
N GLY A 478 22.57 1.01 24.04
CA GLY A 478 22.98 0.04 23.02
C GLY A 478 21.91 -1.01 22.64
N GLN A 479 20.65 -0.83 23.03
CA GLN A 479 19.56 -1.78 22.79
C GLN A 479 18.33 -1.14 22.11
N GLY A 480 18.56 -0.36 21.05
CA GLY A 480 17.52 0.35 20.30
C GLY A 480 16.99 -0.42 19.08
N THR A 481 15.75 -0.13 18.67
CA THR A 481 15.15 -0.73 17.47
C THR A 481 15.70 -0.05 16.19
N PRO A 482 16.19 -0.80 15.17
CA PRO A 482 16.74 -0.20 13.97
C PRO A 482 15.68 0.49 13.11
N VAL A 483 15.84 1.80 12.88
CA VAL A 483 15.00 2.59 11.95
C VAL A 483 15.34 2.22 10.50
N PRO A 484 14.35 1.92 9.63
CA PRO A 484 14.56 1.62 8.22
C PRO A 484 15.40 2.70 7.49
N GLU A 485 16.28 2.29 6.59
CA GLU A 485 17.17 3.19 5.86
C GLU A 485 16.56 3.59 4.50
N PRO A 486 16.44 4.90 4.18
CA PRO A 486 15.95 5.36 2.88
C PRO A 486 16.91 5.00 1.73
N GLY A 487 16.35 4.72 0.54
CA GLY A 487 17.12 4.45 -0.68
C GLY A 487 17.73 5.70 -1.33
N LEU A 488 18.54 5.51 -2.38
CA LEU A 488 19.11 6.61 -3.18
C LEU A 488 18.10 7.17 -4.19
N VAL A 489 18.11 8.50 -4.38
CA VAL A 489 17.28 9.18 -5.39
C VAL A 489 18.07 9.34 -6.68
N THR A 490 17.82 8.49 -7.69
CA THR A 490 18.55 8.54 -8.98
C THR A 490 17.81 9.30 -10.09
N SER A 491 16.53 9.62 -9.88
CA SER A 491 15.74 10.45 -10.80
C SER A 491 14.51 11.05 -10.10
N TYR A 492 14.02 12.17 -10.62
CA TYR A 492 12.76 12.79 -10.18
C TYR A 492 12.14 13.59 -11.33
N GLU A 493 10.89 14.02 -11.16
CA GLU A 493 10.14 14.77 -12.18
C GLU A 493 9.54 16.04 -11.60
N TRP A 494 9.57 17.12 -12.39
CA TRP A 494 8.71 18.28 -12.16
C TRP A 494 7.48 18.14 -13.04
N ALA A 495 6.31 18.08 -12.44
CA ALA A 495 5.06 17.84 -13.15
C ALA A 495 4.04 18.93 -12.82
N LEU A 496 3.47 19.57 -13.85
CA LEU A 496 2.24 20.35 -13.73
C LEU A 496 1.16 19.61 -14.50
N ARG A 497 0.15 19.11 -13.81
CA ARG A 497 -0.96 18.33 -14.37
C ARG A 497 -2.27 19.11 -14.23
N GLY A 498 -3.17 18.94 -15.18
CA GLY A 498 -4.38 19.72 -15.28
C GLY A 498 -5.50 18.99 -15.99
N SER A 499 -6.72 19.25 -15.55
CA SER A 499 -7.94 18.85 -16.25
C SER A 499 -8.99 19.96 -16.16
N LEU A 500 -9.81 20.08 -17.21
CA LEU A 500 -10.84 21.08 -17.32
C LEU A 500 -12.10 20.44 -17.91
N THR A 501 -13.19 20.44 -17.16
CA THR A 501 -14.51 19.91 -17.53
C THR A 501 -15.56 21.01 -17.34
N PRO A 502 -15.68 21.95 -18.30
CA PRO A 502 -16.62 23.05 -18.18
C PRO A 502 -18.07 22.55 -18.26
N GLN A 503 -18.97 23.13 -17.46
CA GLN A 503 -20.39 22.86 -17.55
C GLN A 503 -20.98 23.51 -18.80
N VAL A 504 -21.45 22.71 -19.76
CA VAL A 504 -21.98 23.17 -21.06
C VAL A 504 -23.50 22.95 -21.18
N GLN A 505 -24.23 22.93 -20.07
CA GLN A 505 -25.68 22.63 -20.03
C GLN A 505 -26.51 23.52 -20.97
N ALA A 506 -26.14 24.79 -21.12
CA ALA A 506 -26.81 25.75 -22.02
C ALA A 506 -26.70 25.39 -23.52
N LEU A 507 -25.78 24.50 -23.90
CA LEU A 507 -25.54 24.07 -25.28
C LEU A 507 -26.05 22.64 -25.55
N ASN A 508 -26.66 21.98 -24.56
CA ASN A 508 -27.35 20.69 -24.72
C ASN A 508 -28.55 20.88 -25.68
N PRO A 509 -28.77 19.99 -26.67
CA PRO A 509 -28.08 18.73 -26.94
C PRO A 509 -26.91 18.80 -27.91
N TRP A 510 -26.66 19.95 -28.55
CA TRP A 510 -25.62 20.07 -29.58
C TRP A 510 -24.21 19.88 -29.03
N LEU A 511 -23.94 20.35 -27.81
CA LEU A 511 -22.68 20.13 -27.10
C LEU A 511 -23.00 19.62 -25.70
N GLN A 512 -22.72 18.34 -25.44
CA GLN A 512 -23.03 17.69 -24.17
C GLN A 512 -21.80 17.58 -23.27
N ARG A 513 -20.62 17.44 -23.87
CA ARG A 513 -19.37 17.28 -23.12
C ARG A 513 -18.23 17.97 -23.85
N VAL A 514 -17.54 18.84 -23.12
CA VAL A 514 -16.19 19.29 -23.46
C VAL A 514 -15.32 18.90 -22.28
N GLN A 515 -14.20 18.26 -22.54
CA GLN A 515 -13.26 17.89 -21.50
C GLN A 515 -11.84 18.01 -22.04
N LEU A 516 -10.99 18.70 -21.29
CA LEU A 516 -9.54 18.64 -21.44
C LEU A 516 -9.04 17.68 -20.36
N GLN A 517 -8.46 16.56 -20.78
CA GLN A 517 -7.90 15.52 -19.92
C GLN A 517 -6.39 15.47 -20.11
N ASN A 518 -5.65 15.06 -19.08
CA ASN A 518 -4.21 14.83 -19.16
C ASN A 518 -3.44 16.04 -19.73
N ALA A 519 -3.83 17.26 -19.37
CA ALA A 519 -3.02 18.43 -19.70
C ALA A 519 -1.80 18.40 -18.77
N SER A 520 -0.62 18.10 -19.28
CA SER A 520 0.57 18.01 -18.46
C SER A 520 1.80 18.69 -19.07
N ILE A 521 2.64 19.17 -18.16
CA ILE A 521 4.00 19.62 -18.38
C ILE A 521 4.87 18.74 -17.51
N VAL A 522 5.83 18.01 -18.07
CA VAL A 522 6.71 17.12 -17.30
C VAL A 522 8.15 17.38 -17.70
N LEU A 523 9.00 17.75 -16.74
CA LEU A 523 10.45 17.84 -16.89
C LEU A 523 11.08 16.73 -16.05
N ARG A 524 11.74 15.78 -16.70
CA ARG A 524 12.42 14.67 -16.02
C ARG A 524 13.87 15.03 -15.75
N TRP A 525 14.33 14.73 -14.55
CA TRP A 525 15.70 14.86 -14.11
C TRP A 525 16.30 13.48 -13.86
N ARG A 526 17.59 13.33 -14.16
CA ARG A 526 18.37 12.12 -13.88
C ARG A 526 19.68 12.49 -13.21
N GLU A 527 20.21 11.57 -12.44
CA GLU A 527 21.56 11.64 -11.90
C GLU A 527 22.57 11.18 -12.95
N GLU A 528 23.65 11.95 -13.13
CA GLU A 528 24.89 11.49 -13.75
C GLU A 528 25.93 11.30 -12.65
N SER A 529 26.61 10.15 -12.64
CA SER A 529 27.77 9.94 -11.78
C SER A 529 29.02 10.48 -12.46
N LEU A 530 29.86 11.18 -11.72
CA LEU A 530 31.17 11.61 -12.21
C LEU A 530 32.04 10.37 -12.48
N PRO A 531 32.90 10.37 -13.51
CA PRO A 531 33.84 9.29 -13.73
C PRO A 531 34.88 9.25 -12.61
N GLU A 532 35.06 8.07 -12.01
CA GLU A 532 36.11 7.85 -11.01
C GLU A 532 37.50 7.98 -11.67
N PRO A 533 38.47 8.69 -11.04
CA PRO A 533 39.83 8.78 -11.55
C PRO A 533 40.46 7.40 -11.71
N SER A 534 41.06 7.13 -12.87
CA SER A 534 41.71 5.84 -13.12
C SER A 534 42.93 5.63 -12.21
N GLU A 535 43.22 4.38 -11.83
CA GLU A 535 44.39 4.04 -10.99
C GLU A 535 45.72 4.54 -11.58
N GLU A 536 45.80 4.69 -12.92
CA GLU A 536 46.99 5.21 -13.61
C GLU A 536 47.12 6.74 -13.53
N GLU A 537 46.01 7.48 -13.50
CA GLU A 537 46.00 8.95 -13.41
C GLU A 537 46.19 9.43 -11.97
N GLY A 538 45.64 8.69 -10.99
CA GLY A 538 45.67 9.04 -9.58
C GLY A 538 44.92 10.35 -9.28
N TYR A 539 44.75 10.67 -7.99
CA TYR A 539 44.13 11.92 -7.57
C TYR A 539 45.02 13.13 -7.91
N GLN A 540 44.50 14.07 -8.68
CA GLN A 540 45.26 15.25 -9.12
C GLN A 540 45.31 16.32 -8.03
N THR A 541 44.31 16.35 -7.14
CA THR A 541 44.24 17.28 -6.02
C THR A 541 43.93 16.56 -4.69
N PRO A 542 44.42 17.09 -3.55
CA PRO A 542 44.02 16.55 -2.22
C PRO A 542 42.51 16.62 -1.99
N GLN A 543 41.80 17.53 -2.67
CA GLN A 543 40.35 17.62 -2.56
C GLN A 543 39.64 16.45 -3.26
N GLU A 544 40.17 15.98 -4.39
CA GLU A 544 39.64 14.80 -5.10
C GLU A 544 39.84 13.52 -4.31
N GLU A 545 41.02 13.32 -3.71
CA GLU A 545 41.29 12.19 -2.82
C GLU A 545 40.27 12.14 -1.66
N LEU A 546 39.98 13.28 -1.04
CA LEU A 546 38.98 13.38 0.04
C LEU A 546 37.55 13.05 -0.41
N VAL A 547 37.21 13.24 -1.69
CA VAL A 547 35.86 12.98 -2.22
C VAL A 547 35.71 11.50 -2.58
N TRP A 548 36.67 10.93 -3.31
CA TRP A 548 36.59 9.57 -3.84
C TRP A 548 36.90 8.48 -2.81
N GLU A 549 37.72 8.78 -1.79
CA GLU A 549 37.99 7.83 -0.70
C GLU A 549 36.89 7.81 0.38
N ALA A 550 35.91 8.73 0.31
CA ALA A 550 34.79 8.77 1.24
C ALA A 550 33.73 7.71 0.92
N ASP A 551 33.06 7.18 1.95
CA ASP A 551 31.95 6.24 1.82
C ASP A 551 30.72 6.91 1.18
N GLY A 552 30.63 6.80 -0.15
CA GLY A 552 29.56 7.36 -0.97
C GLY A 552 29.44 8.87 -0.80
N SER A 553 30.40 9.62 -1.34
CA SER A 553 30.37 11.08 -1.28
C SER A 553 29.17 11.66 -2.06
N PRO A 554 28.47 12.69 -1.54
CA PRO A 554 27.44 13.40 -2.29
C PRO A 554 28.01 14.24 -3.44
N GLU A 555 29.33 14.41 -3.54
CA GLU A 555 30.00 15.17 -4.61
C GLU A 555 30.33 14.31 -5.85
N THR A 556 30.04 13.01 -5.85
CA THR A 556 30.36 12.09 -6.98
C THR A 556 29.26 12.01 -8.05
N GLY A 557 28.22 12.84 -7.96
CA GLY A 557 27.15 12.87 -8.95
C GLY A 557 26.34 14.17 -8.92
N PHE A 558 25.61 14.44 -9.99
CA PHE A 558 24.76 15.63 -10.08
C PHE A 558 23.49 15.35 -10.90
N PHE A 559 22.43 16.11 -10.63
CA PHE A 559 21.19 16.01 -11.40
C PHE A 559 21.19 16.92 -12.63
N TYR A 560 20.75 16.39 -13.76
CA TYR A 560 20.57 17.12 -15.01
C TYR A 560 19.19 16.87 -15.63
N PRO A 561 18.65 17.82 -16.42
CA PRO A 561 17.39 17.63 -17.13
C PRO A 561 17.58 16.69 -18.33
N ASP A 562 16.77 15.63 -18.39
CA ASP A 562 16.82 14.60 -19.45
C ASP A 562 15.83 14.91 -20.58
N THR A 563 14.54 15.04 -20.22
CA THR A 563 13.46 15.25 -21.19
C THR A 563 12.41 16.23 -20.68
N LEU A 564 11.87 17.07 -21.58
CA LEU A 564 10.79 18.02 -21.32
C LEU A 564 9.59 17.76 -22.24
N GLN A 565 8.48 17.31 -21.65
CA GLN A 565 7.20 17.17 -22.33
C GLN A 565 6.33 18.41 -22.08
N LEU A 566 6.13 19.25 -23.10
CA LEU A 566 5.36 20.49 -23.03
C LEU A 566 4.87 20.93 -24.42
N PRO A 567 3.55 21.05 -24.66
CA PRO A 567 2.45 20.53 -23.85
C PRO A 567 2.13 19.06 -24.20
N ASN A 568 1.74 18.28 -23.20
CA ASN A 568 0.98 17.05 -23.39
C ASN A 568 -0.49 17.36 -23.10
N VAL A 569 -1.38 17.17 -24.06
CA VAL A 569 -2.81 17.51 -23.92
C VAL A 569 -3.67 16.47 -24.61
N SER A 570 -4.80 16.13 -24.00
CA SER A 570 -5.84 15.34 -24.65
C SER A 570 -7.21 15.93 -24.37
N GLY A 571 -8.17 15.73 -25.27
CA GLY A 571 -9.50 16.29 -25.10
C GLY A 571 -10.58 15.38 -25.66
N ILE A 572 -11.80 15.62 -25.21
CA ILE A 572 -13.02 14.98 -25.69
C ILE A 572 -14.07 16.05 -25.90
N ILE A 573 -14.64 16.08 -27.11
CA ILE A 573 -15.77 16.93 -27.47
C ILE A 573 -16.87 16.00 -28.00
N SER A 574 -18.04 16.00 -27.36
CA SER A 574 -19.16 15.19 -27.83
C SER A 574 -20.52 15.89 -27.67
N GLY A 575 -21.46 15.47 -28.50
CA GLY A 575 -22.81 16.01 -28.51
C GLY A 575 -23.75 15.23 -29.43
N GLN A 576 -25.00 15.68 -29.48
CA GLN A 576 -26.04 15.11 -30.34
C GLN A 576 -26.48 16.13 -31.39
N ILE A 577 -26.38 15.75 -32.66
CA ILE A 577 -26.79 16.57 -33.80
C ILE A 577 -28.31 16.47 -33.97
N LEU A 578 -28.85 15.26 -33.82
CA LEU A 578 -30.25 14.97 -34.06
C LEU A 578 -30.73 13.94 -33.05
N ARG A 579 -31.87 14.20 -32.40
CA ARG A 579 -32.64 13.20 -31.66
C ARG A 579 -34.12 13.43 -31.96
N LEU A 580 -34.76 12.45 -32.55
CA LEU A 580 -36.15 12.52 -32.95
C LEU A 580 -36.85 11.24 -32.49
N SER A 581 -37.95 11.35 -31.76
CA SER A 581 -38.80 10.21 -31.40
C SER A 581 -40.25 10.47 -31.84
N SER A 582 -40.96 9.40 -32.18
CA SER A 582 -42.38 9.45 -32.52
C SER A 582 -43.28 9.53 -31.29
N SER A 583 -42.74 9.28 -30.09
CA SER A 583 -43.42 9.55 -28.84
C SER A 583 -43.09 10.99 -28.42
N SER A 584 -44.08 11.90 -28.51
CA SER A 584 -44.04 13.11 -27.71
C SER A 584 -44.59 12.76 -26.34
N ALA A 585 -43.76 12.14 -25.49
CA ALA A 585 -43.92 12.48 -24.08
C ALA A 585 -43.70 14.00 -24.02
N PRO A 586 -44.59 14.79 -23.39
CA PRO A 586 -44.24 16.18 -23.14
C PRO A 586 -42.92 16.16 -22.36
N ASP A 587 -41.92 16.86 -22.86
CA ASP A 587 -40.95 17.54 -21.98
C ASP A 587 -41.78 18.53 -21.14
N GLY A 588 -42.57 18.00 -20.22
CA GLY A 588 -42.85 18.74 -19.00
C GLY A 588 -41.54 18.76 -18.28
N ASP A 589 -41.18 19.93 -17.77
CA ASP A 589 -40.20 20.11 -16.72
C ASP A 589 -40.47 19.09 -15.61
N LEU A 590 -39.94 17.88 -15.76
CA LEU A 590 -39.34 17.21 -14.64
C LEU A 590 -38.08 18.02 -14.43
N GLU A 591 -38.20 19.07 -13.62
CA GLU A 591 -37.17 19.30 -12.63
C GLU A 591 -36.68 17.90 -12.24
N SER A 592 -35.45 17.58 -12.66
CA SER A 592 -34.67 16.62 -11.90
C SER A 592 -34.92 17.00 -10.45
N PRO A 593 -35.47 16.09 -9.62
CA PRO A 593 -35.59 16.41 -8.21
C PRO A 593 -34.22 16.94 -7.81
N PRO A 594 -34.11 18.11 -7.14
CA PRO A 594 -32.82 18.54 -6.65
C PRO A 594 -32.19 17.34 -5.98
N GLU A 595 -30.93 17.03 -6.30
CA GLU A 595 -30.20 15.93 -5.65
C GLU A 595 -30.51 16.02 -4.17
N SER A 596 -31.36 15.11 -3.70
CA SER A 596 -31.70 15.05 -2.30
C SER A 596 -30.42 14.52 -1.68
N ASP A 597 -29.67 15.42 -1.03
CA ASP A 597 -28.70 15.04 -0.03
C ASP A 597 -29.32 13.90 0.78
N LEU A 598 -28.66 12.74 0.76
CA LEU A 598 -29.02 11.62 1.61
C LEU A 598 -28.83 12.07 3.06
N ARG A 599 -29.85 12.70 3.63
CA ARG A 599 -29.90 13.01 5.05
C ARG A 599 -30.41 11.77 5.78
N PRO A 600 -29.65 11.26 6.77
CA PRO A 600 -30.12 10.15 7.58
C PRO A 600 -31.39 10.52 8.36
N PRO A 601 -32.27 9.55 8.64
CA PRO A 601 -33.68 9.76 9.02
C PRO A 601 -33.94 10.39 10.41
N TRP A 602 -32.94 10.91 11.09
CA TRP A 602 -33.06 11.51 12.43
C TRP A 602 -32.88 13.03 12.49
N THR A 603 -32.62 13.73 11.38
CA THR A 603 -32.63 15.21 11.36
C THR A 603 -34.06 15.74 11.21
N ALA A 604 -34.77 15.79 12.34
CA ALA A 604 -36.05 16.49 12.45
C ALA A 604 -35.83 17.97 12.79
N GLU A 605 -36.43 18.86 11.99
CA GLU A 605 -37.19 20.07 12.39
C GLU A 605 -36.99 21.27 11.44
N SER A 606 -37.97 21.52 10.58
CA SER A 606 -38.74 22.78 10.51
C SER A 606 -39.71 22.70 9.32
N PHE A 607 -41.01 22.66 9.61
CA PHE A 607 -42.06 22.67 8.60
C PHE A 607 -42.24 24.11 8.08
N GLU A 608 -41.87 24.38 6.83
CA GLU A 608 -42.49 25.47 6.08
C GLU A 608 -43.87 25.03 5.56
N PRO A 609 -44.89 25.91 5.58
CA PRO A 609 -46.23 25.56 5.13
C PRO A 609 -46.29 25.46 3.60
N LEU A 610 -46.59 24.25 3.11
CA LEU A 610 -46.85 23.95 1.70
C LEU A 610 -47.95 24.84 1.11
N GLY A 611 -47.70 25.35 -0.10
CA GLY A 611 -48.65 26.17 -0.85
C GLY A 611 -49.92 25.43 -1.29
N PRO A 612 -50.97 26.14 -1.72
CA PRO A 612 -52.33 25.60 -1.86
C PRO A 612 -52.53 24.55 -2.98
N GLU A 613 -51.51 24.23 -3.78
CA GLU A 613 -51.64 23.36 -4.96
C GLU A 613 -51.27 21.90 -4.71
N GLU A 614 -50.80 21.52 -3.52
CA GLU A 614 -50.41 20.13 -3.21
C GLU A 614 -51.47 19.30 -2.48
N TYR A 615 -52.75 19.64 -2.63
CA TYR A 615 -53.81 18.77 -2.13
C TYR A 615 -54.26 17.75 -3.20
N LEU A 616 -54.05 16.47 -2.85
CA LEU A 616 -54.62 15.25 -3.46
C LEU A 616 -53.92 14.70 -4.72
N ARG A 617 -52.82 13.96 -4.52
CA ARG A 617 -52.56 12.76 -5.32
C ARG A 617 -53.01 11.53 -4.53
N LEU A 618 -54.16 10.98 -4.92
CA LEU A 618 -54.61 9.67 -4.44
C LEU A 618 -53.55 8.61 -4.81
N PRO A 619 -53.15 7.71 -3.89
CA PRO A 619 -52.32 6.57 -4.27
C PRO A 619 -53.08 5.74 -5.31
N ALA A 620 -52.39 5.35 -6.39
CA ALA A 620 -52.97 4.53 -7.43
C ALA A 620 -53.50 3.22 -6.81
N PRO A 621 -54.72 2.75 -7.18
CA PRO A 621 -55.28 1.54 -6.63
C PRO A 621 -54.36 0.34 -6.93
N PRO A 622 -54.23 -0.64 -6.01
CA PRO A 622 -53.46 -1.86 -6.27
C PRO A 622 -54.11 -2.57 -7.46
N GLY A 623 -53.39 -2.63 -8.59
CA GLY A 623 -53.90 -3.21 -9.85
C GLY A 623 -54.23 -2.23 -10.97
N ALA A 624 -53.92 -0.94 -10.83
CA ALA A 624 -53.82 -0.06 -11.99
C ALA A 624 -52.65 -0.56 -12.87
N MET A 625 -52.97 -1.31 -13.93
CA MET A 625 -51.99 -1.62 -14.97
C MET A 625 -51.40 -0.29 -15.45
N PRO A 626 -50.07 -0.17 -15.54
CA PRO A 626 -49.48 0.99 -16.19
C PRO A 626 -50.14 1.15 -17.57
N PRO A 627 -50.47 2.38 -18.00
CA PRO A 627 -50.99 2.59 -19.33
C PRO A 627 -50.06 1.85 -20.31
N PRO A 628 -50.60 1.07 -21.26
CA PRO A 628 -49.76 0.33 -22.18
C PRO A 628 -48.77 1.32 -22.80
N PRO A 629 -47.45 1.05 -22.75
CA PRO A 629 -46.46 1.96 -23.28
C PRO A 629 -46.87 2.25 -24.72
N ILE A 630 -47.07 3.53 -25.04
CA ILE A 630 -47.38 3.93 -26.41
C ILE A 630 -46.20 3.41 -27.23
N PRO A 631 -46.42 2.47 -28.17
CA PRO A 631 -45.32 1.86 -28.87
C PRO A 631 -44.56 2.95 -29.63
N GLU A 632 -43.29 3.14 -29.31
CA GLU A 632 -42.42 4.05 -30.07
C GLU A 632 -42.36 3.54 -31.52
N LEU A 633 -43.08 4.21 -32.41
CA LEU A 633 -43.12 3.87 -33.83
C LEU A 633 -41.76 4.07 -34.50
N TRP A 634 -41.00 5.09 -34.09
CA TRP A 634 -39.64 5.30 -34.56
C TRP A 634 -38.85 6.21 -33.62
N ASN A 635 -37.53 5.99 -33.55
CA ASN A 635 -36.57 6.80 -32.81
C ASN A 635 -35.27 6.89 -33.63
N ALA A 636 -34.81 8.10 -33.91
CA ALA A 636 -33.60 8.38 -34.68
C ALA A 636 -32.64 9.25 -33.86
N SER A 637 -31.36 8.87 -33.81
CA SER A 637 -30.31 9.66 -33.16
C SER A 637 -29.05 9.73 -34.02
N VAL A 638 -28.46 10.92 -34.09
CA VAL A 638 -27.13 11.15 -34.68
C VAL A 638 -26.29 11.90 -33.66
N GLY A 639 -25.22 11.26 -33.20
CA GLY A 639 -24.24 11.85 -32.29
C GLY A 639 -22.91 12.13 -32.99
N TYR A 640 -22.04 12.87 -32.31
CA TYR A 640 -20.64 12.97 -32.70
C TYR A 640 -19.73 12.91 -31.46
N THR A 641 -18.52 12.40 -31.65
CA THR A 641 -17.45 12.45 -30.66
C THR A 641 -16.15 12.76 -31.37
N PHE A 642 -15.36 13.67 -30.82
CA PHE A 642 -14.08 14.12 -31.36
C PHE A 642 -13.04 14.12 -30.24
N THR A 643 -11.92 13.46 -30.46
CA THR A 643 -10.88 13.19 -29.46
C THR A 643 -9.50 13.62 -29.98
N PRO A 644 -9.11 14.90 -29.81
CA PRO A 644 -7.78 15.37 -30.14
C PRO A 644 -6.79 15.07 -29.01
N SER A 645 -5.54 14.77 -29.36
CA SER A 645 -4.41 14.76 -28.43
C SER A 645 -3.14 15.27 -29.10
N GLY A 646 -2.27 15.90 -28.33
CA GLY A 646 -0.98 16.40 -28.79
C GLY A 646 0.07 16.26 -27.71
N LEU A 647 1.28 15.92 -28.12
CA LEU A 647 2.46 15.82 -27.28
C LEU A 647 3.63 16.48 -28.00
N LEU A 648 4.24 17.47 -27.36
CA LEU A 648 5.52 18.03 -27.75
C LEU A 648 6.58 17.61 -26.72
N GLU A 649 7.61 16.94 -27.19
CA GLU A 649 8.72 16.40 -26.42
C GLU A 649 10.02 17.09 -26.85
N ASN A 650 10.84 17.48 -25.90
CA ASN A 650 12.17 18.02 -26.14
C ASN A 650 13.17 17.19 -25.35
N THR A 651 14.21 16.73 -26.02
CA THR A 651 15.30 15.95 -25.42
C THR A 651 16.51 16.87 -25.27
N PHE A 652 17.12 16.91 -24.10
CA PHE A 652 18.31 17.72 -23.84
C PHE A 652 19.58 17.02 -24.33
N ASN A 653 20.58 17.81 -24.73
CA ASN A 653 21.87 17.31 -25.17
C ASN A 653 22.81 17.14 -23.97
N SER A 654 22.67 16.02 -23.27
CA SER A 654 23.43 15.72 -22.04
C SER A 654 24.81 15.09 -22.28
N ALA A 655 25.10 14.61 -23.49
CA ALA A 655 26.33 13.86 -23.79
C ALA A 655 27.64 14.64 -23.53
N GLY A 656 27.57 15.97 -23.42
CA GLY A 656 28.72 16.83 -23.11
C GLY A 656 28.67 17.47 -21.72
N TRP A 657 27.79 17.01 -20.82
CA TRP A 657 27.71 17.52 -19.45
C TRP A 657 28.49 16.58 -18.53
N GLU A 658 29.78 16.88 -18.32
CA GLU A 658 30.65 16.09 -17.44
C GLU A 658 30.62 16.62 -16.00
N GLU A 659 30.38 17.92 -15.83
CA GLU A 659 30.19 18.56 -14.53
C GLU A 659 28.85 19.31 -14.45
N ALA A 660 28.36 19.57 -13.23
CA ALA A 660 27.14 20.36 -13.01
C ALA A 660 27.20 21.79 -13.61
N ALA A 661 28.41 22.33 -13.85
CA ALA A 661 28.61 23.62 -14.52
C ALA A 661 28.33 23.58 -16.04
N ASP A 662 28.40 22.41 -16.66
CA ASP A 662 28.26 22.23 -18.10
C ASP A 662 26.79 22.25 -18.55
N VAL A 663 25.85 22.10 -17.61
CA VAL A 663 24.41 22.05 -17.87
C VAL A 663 23.92 23.40 -18.46
N ASP A 664 23.82 23.44 -19.79
CA ASP A 664 23.46 24.62 -20.57
C ASP A 664 22.00 24.61 -21.08
N TYR A 665 21.26 23.53 -20.78
CA TYR A 665 19.88 23.30 -21.23
C TYR A 665 19.72 23.30 -22.77
N SER A 666 20.79 23.01 -23.52
CA SER A 666 20.72 22.84 -24.96
C SER A 666 19.88 21.61 -25.33
N LEU A 667 19.10 21.73 -26.40
CA LEU A 667 18.26 20.63 -26.90
C LEU A 667 19.04 19.81 -27.91
N GLU A 668 18.96 18.48 -27.80
CA GLU A 668 19.46 17.56 -28.80
C GLU A 668 18.49 17.46 -29.99
N TYR A 669 17.19 17.33 -29.70
CA TYR A 669 16.11 17.40 -30.70
C TYR A 669 14.74 17.68 -30.05
N SER A 670 13.77 18.01 -30.90
CA SER A 670 12.35 18.14 -30.52
C SER A 670 11.49 17.19 -31.35
N ALA A 671 10.47 16.59 -30.73
CA ALA A 671 9.49 15.75 -31.40
C ALA A 671 8.07 16.23 -31.10
N ALA A 672 7.27 16.47 -32.14
CA ALA A 672 5.85 16.77 -32.00
C ALA A 672 5.02 15.60 -32.53
N SER A 673 4.07 15.14 -31.73
CA SER A 673 3.13 14.10 -32.13
C SER A 673 1.69 14.54 -31.85
N GLY A 674 0.79 14.13 -32.72
CA GLY A 674 -0.63 14.43 -32.62
C GLY A 674 -1.45 13.20 -32.98
N ARG A 675 -2.58 13.03 -32.30
CA ARG A 675 -3.61 12.07 -32.68
C ARG A 675 -4.96 12.78 -32.71
N VAL A 676 -5.80 12.36 -33.63
CA VAL A 676 -7.17 12.87 -33.73
C VAL A 676 -8.09 11.72 -34.08
N GLY A 677 -9.14 11.57 -33.30
CA GLY A 677 -10.22 10.61 -33.54
C GLY A 677 -11.55 11.33 -33.69
N GLY A 678 -12.40 10.86 -34.57
CA GLY A 678 -13.75 11.36 -34.75
C GLY A 678 -14.70 10.20 -35.04
N THR A 679 -15.84 10.15 -34.37
CA THR A 679 -16.90 9.18 -34.64
C THR A 679 -18.25 9.87 -34.77
N LEU A 680 -19.06 9.41 -35.72
CA LEU A 680 -20.42 9.87 -35.96
C LEU A 680 -21.37 8.67 -35.83
N PRO A 681 -21.78 8.29 -34.61
CA PRO A 681 -22.75 7.23 -34.40
C PRO A 681 -24.16 7.65 -34.85
N MET A 682 -24.84 6.73 -35.52
CA MET A 682 -26.17 6.88 -36.08
C MET A 682 -27.02 5.69 -35.64
N ALA A 683 -28.24 5.94 -35.17
CA ALA A 683 -29.19 4.88 -34.86
C ALA A 683 -30.59 5.28 -35.32
N LEU A 684 -31.34 4.30 -35.84
CA LEU A 684 -32.74 4.41 -36.21
C LEU A 684 -33.45 3.13 -35.78
N ASN A 685 -34.30 3.22 -34.77
CA ASN A 685 -35.18 2.13 -34.36
C ASN A 685 -36.58 2.39 -34.89
N LEU A 686 -37.27 1.36 -35.35
CA LEU A 686 -38.65 1.40 -35.84
C LEU A 686 -39.46 0.32 -35.12
N LEU A 687 -40.76 0.58 -34.91
CA LEU A 687 -41.76 -0.38 -34.43
C LEU A 687 -41.34 -1.07 -33.13
N SER A 688 -41.04 -0.30 -32.08
CA SER A 688 -40.64 -0.84 -30.76
C SER A 688 -39.44 -1.80 -30.83
N ASN A 689 -38.39 -1.38 -31.56
CA ASN A 689 -37.13 -2.12 -31.80
C ASN A 689 -37.26 -3.39 -32.66
N ALA A 690 -38.39 -3.59 -33.36
CA ALA A 690 -38.53 -4.68 -34.32
C ALA A 690 -37.59 -4.52 -35.53
N ILE A 691 -37.24 -3.29 -35.90
CA ILE A 691 -36.20 -2.98 -36.88
C ILE A 691 -35.26 -1.96 -36.25
N GLY A 692 -33.97 -2.29 -36.15
CA GLY A 692 -32.91 -1.39 -35.70
C GLY A 692 -31.87 -1.23 -36.78
N LEU A 693 -31.61 -0.01 -37.23
CA LEU A 693 -30.50 0.34 -38.10
C LEU A 693 -29.50 1.13 -37.27
N THR A 694 -28.30 0.62 -37.12
CA THR A 694 -27.17 1.32 -36.49
C THR A 694 -26.10 1.54 -37.53
N GLY A 695 -25.46 2.70 -37.53
CA GLY A 695 -24.27 2.95 -38.33
C GLY A 695 -23.29 3.82 -37.57
N SER A 696 -22.04 3.81 -38.00
CA SER A 696 -21.11 4.87 -37.62
C SER A 696 -20.13 5.15 -38.74
N LEU A 697 -19.69 6.41 -38.79
CA LEU A 697 -18.53 6.82 -39.56
C LEU A 697 -17.44 7.17 -38.56
N ALA A 698 -16.28 6.56 -38.67
CA ALA A 698 -15.15 6.84 -37.81
C ALA A 698 -13.96 7.29 -38.67
N MET A 699 -13.23 8.28 -38.18
CA MET A 699 -12.00 8.78 -38.77
C MET A 699 -10.96 8.86 -37.67
N SER A 700 -9.75 8.41 -37.95
CA SER A 700 -8.63 8.51 -37.02
C SER A 700 -7.38 8.88 -37.78
N GLY A 701 -6.57 9.78 -37.24
CA GLY A 701 -5.27 10.14 -37.77
C GLY A 701 -4.26 10.26 -36.65
N GLN A 702 -3.03 9.89 -36.94
CA GLN A 702 -1.89 10.14 -36.07
C GLN A 702 -0.70 10.60 -36.92
N TYR A 703 0.10 11.47 -36.35
CA TYR A 703 1.25 12.07 -37.01
C TYR A 703 2.36 12.33 -35.98
N ARG A 704 3.61 12.11 -36.37
CA ARG A 704 4.80 12.48 -35.60
C ARG A 704 5.81 13.14 -36.53
N THR A 705 6.48 14.16 -36.02
CA THR A 705 7.60 14.83 -36.68
C THR A 705 8.71 15.05 -35.67
N VAL A 706 9.95 14.98 -36.14
CA VAL A 706 11.14 15.35 -35.39
C VAL A 706 11.80 16.55 -36.06
N TYR A 707 12.35 17.49 -35.29
CA TYR A 707 12.97 18.72 -35.78
C TYR A 707 13.96 19.27 -34.74
N ASN A 708 14.62 20.40 -35.03
CA ASN A 708 15.63 21.04 -34.15
C ASN A 708 16.82 20.12 -33.78
N ARG A 709 17.30 19.30 -34.72
CA ARG A 709 18.49 18.45 -34.54
C ARG A 709 19.71 19.27 -34.11
N ALA A 710 20.41 18.82 -33.06
CA ALA A 710 21.72 19.33 -32.66
C ALA A 710 22.84 18.80 -33.55
N GLY A 711 23.91 19.60 -33.70
CA GLY A 711 25.09 19.20 -34.47
C GLY A 711 25.93 18.08 -33.84
N THR A 712 25.70 17.78 -32.55
CA THR A 712 26.35 16.69 -31.80
C THR A 712 25.73 15.32 -32.07
N MET A 713 24.50 15.27 -32.59
CA MET A 713 23.77 14.03 -32.81
C MET A 713 24.29 13.28 -34.04
N GLU A 714 24.51 11.97 -33.93
CA GLU A 714 24.94 11.13 -35.06
C GLU A 714 23.89 11.03 -36.17
N ASP A 715 24.34 10.97 -37.42
CA ASP A 715 23.49 10.84 -38.61
C ASP A 715 22.63 9.57 -38.59
N VAL A 716 23.17 8.47 -38.05
CA VAL A 716 22.47 7.18 -37.94
C VAL A 716 21.30 7.29 -36.95
N ALA A 717 21.52 7.92 -35.79
CA ALA A 717 20.49 8.14 -34.78
C ALA A 717 19.36 9.06 -35.30
N TRP A 718 19.71 10.15 -35.99
CA TRP A 718 18.72 11.05 -36.60
C TRP A 718 17.87 10.36 -37.67
N THR A 719 18.51 9.57 -38.53
CA THR A 719 17.82 8.81 -39.59
C THR A 719 16.85 7.80 -39.00
N SER A 720 17.22 7.13 -37.90
CA SER A 720 16.33 6.22 -37.16
C SER A 720 15.11 6.96 -36.61
N LEU A 721 15.30 8.13 -36.00
CA LEU A 721 14.21 8.97 -35.47
C LEU A 721 13.27 9.46 -36.58
N LEU A 722 13.79 9.86 -37.74
CA LEU A 722 12.98 10.25 -38.90
C LEU A 722 12.12 9.08 -39.38
N GLN A 723 12.69 7.87 -39.52
CA GLN A 723 11.93 6.68 -39.90
C GLN A 723 10.87 6.30 -38.87
N GLN A 724 11.18 6.44 -37.57
CA GLN A 724 10.20 6.23 -36.51
C GLN A 724 9.06 7.26 -36.60
N ALA A 725 9.36 8.53 -36.88
CA ALA A 725 8.36 9.58 -37.07
C ALA A 725 7.46 9.32 -38.30
N TYR A 726 8.05 8.86 -39.41
CA TYR A 726 7.32 8.52 -40.63
C TYR A 726 6.43 7.29 -40.46
N SER A 727 6.97 6.20 -39.92
CA SER A 727 6.21 4.96 -39.65
C SER A 727 5.07 5.15 -38.66
N TYR A 728 5.18 6.12 -37.75
CA TYR A 728 4.11 6.49 -36.83
C TYR A 728 2.92 7.16 -37.55
N SER A 729 3.15 7.84 -38.66
CA SER A 729 2.12 8.65 -39.32
C SER A 729 1.13 7.79 -40.12
N SER A 730 -0.16 7.86 -39.77
CA SER A 730 -1.22 7.12 -40.46
C SER A 730 -2.57 7.81 -40.35
N ALA A 731 -3.47 7.58 -41.31
CA ALA A 731 -4.85 8.07 -41.24
C ALA A 731 -5.83 7.08 -41.89
N ASN A 732 -6.93 6.80 -41.20
CA ASN A 732 -7.91 5.82 -41.60
C ASN A 732 -9.32 6.40 -41.47
N ALA A 733 -10.21 6.07 -42.40
CA ALA A 733 -11.64 6.29 -42.24
C ALA A 733 -12.38 4.97 -42.42
N THR A 734 -13.32 4.66 -41.53
CA THR A 734 -14.13 3.46 -41.58
C THR A 734 -15.62 3.80 -41.50
N GLY A 735 -16.42 3.02 -42.20
CA GLY A 735 -17.88 3.12 -42.19
C GLY A 735 -18.47 1.78 -41.85
N ASN A 736 -19.30 1.74 -40.82
CA ASN A 736 -20.03 0.53 -40.43
C ASN A 736 -21.53 0.78 -40.44
N MET A 737 -22.27 -0.24 -40.83
CA MET A 737 -23.71 -0.27 -40.86
C MET A 737 -24.18 -1.66 -40.44
N ALA A 738 -25.13 -1.71 -39.53
CA ALA A 738 -25.80 -2.93 -39.13
C ALA A 738 -27.31 -2.72 -39.13
N LEU A 739 -28.03 -3.56 -39.84
CA LEU A 739 -29.48 -3.62 -39.84
C LEU A 739 -29.90 -4.89 -39.10
N ARG A 740 -30.70 -4.77 -38.05
CA ARG A 740 -31.28 -5.87 -37.29
C ARG A 740 -32.78 -5.85 -37.45
N VAL A 741 -33.36 -6.98 -37.80
CA VAL A 741 -34.80 -7.20 -37.91
C VAL A 741 -35.18 -8.34 -36.97
N SER A 742 -36.16 -8.10 -36.11
CA SER A 742 -36.75 -9.08 -35.21
C SER A 742 -38.15 -9.44 -35.72
N PRO A 743 -38.28 -10.44 -36.61
CA PRO A 743 -39.54 -10.71 -37.31
C PRO A 743 -40.67 -11.25 -36.42
N PHE A 744 -40.34 -11.81 -35.25
CA PHE A 744 -41.30 -12.53 -34.39
C PHE A 744 -41.49 -11.89 -33.01
N THR A 745 -41.44 -10.56 -32.90
CA THR A 745 -41.64 -9.84 -31.62
C THR A 745 -42.95 -10.18 -30.91
N GLY A 746 -44.01 -10.55 -31.64
CA GLY A 746 -45.29 -10.98 -31.08
C GLY A 746 -45.40 -12.47 -30.72
N SER A 747 -44.37 -13.29 -31.00
CA SER A 747 -44.37 -14.73 -30.72
C SER A 747 -43.74 -15.02 -29.37
N ARG A 748 -44.42 -15.81 -28.52
CA ARG A 748 -43.88 -16.23 -27.22
C ARG A 748 -42.67 -17.18 -27.33
N LEU A 749 -42.57 -17.92 -28.43
CA LEU A 749 -41.54 -18.96 -28.61
C LEU A 749 -40.33 -18.49 -29.41
N TRP A 750 -40.50 -17.49 -30.27
CA TRP A 750 -39.49 -17.06 -31.24
C TRP A 750 -39.12 -15.58 -31.08
N SER A 751 -39.52 -14.94 -29.98
CA SER A 751 -39.29 -13.50 -29.72
C SER A 751 -37.83 -13.09 -29.82
N SER A 752 -36.90 -14.01 -29.51
CA SER A 752 -35.45 -13.78 -29.56
C SER A 752 -34.81 -14.00 -30.93
N SER A 753 -35.61 -14.36 -31.96
CA SER A 753 -35.11 -14.58 -33.32
C SER A 753 -34.82 -13.27 -34.05
N THR A 754 -33.69 -13.21 -34.74
CA THR A 754 -33.20 -12.01 -35.42
C THR A 754 -32.62 -12.32 -36.79
N VAL A 755 -32.81 -11.41 -37.74
CA VAL A 755 -32.07 -11.35 -38.99
C VAL A 755 -31.23 -10.09 -38.96
N SER A 756 -29.91 -10.21 -39.08
CA SER A 756 -28.98 -9.10 -39.08
C SER A 756 -28.20 -9.04 -40.38
N TYR A 757 -28.02 -7.85 -40.93
CA TYR A 757 -27.10 -7.54 -42.01
C TYR A 757 -26.03 -6.60 -41.46
N SER A 758 -24.76 -6.91 -41.67
CA SER A 758 -23.64 -6.07 -41.24
C SER A 758 -22.68 -5.78 -42.39
N LEU A 759 -22.31 -4.52 -42.52
CA LEU A 759 -21.38 -4.00 -43.49
C LEU A 759 -20.33 -3.17 -42.74
N ASN A 760 -19.05 -3.48 -42.93
CA ASN A 760 -17.91 -2.74 -42.39
C ASN A 760 -16.94 -2.48 -43.53
N LEU A 761 -16.70 -1.21 -43.80
CA LEU A 761 -15.90 -0.70 -44.89
C LEU A 761 -14.74 0.12 -44.34
N LEU A 762 -13.56 -0.11 -44.89
CA LEU A 762 -12.50 0.87 -44.90
C LEU A 762 -12.84 1.85 -46.04
N LEU A 763 -13.01 3.12 -45.70
CA LEU A 763 -13.37 4.17 -46.66
C LEU A 763 -12.12 4.84 -47.24
N TYR A 764 -11.07 4.94 -46.43
CA TYR A 764 -9.81 5.60 -46.75
C TYR A 764 -8.70 5.05 -45.86
N GLN A 765 -7.50 4.88 -46.43
CA GLN A 765 -6.30 4.52 -45.70
C GLN A 765 -5.09 5.30 -46.22
N PHE A 766 -4.31 5.83 -45.30
CA PHE A 766 -3.03 6.48 -45.50
C PHE A 766 -2.00 5.83 -44.56
N ARG A 767 -0.91 5.32 -45.13
CA ARG A 767 0.17 4.69 -44.37
C ARG A 767 1.54 4.99 -44.98
N TYR A 768 2.56 4.91 -44.13
CA TYR A 768 3.96 4.92 -44.55
C TYR A 768 4.34 3.61 -45.26
N GLU A 769 5.11 3.72 -46.34
CA GLU A 769 5.74 2.59 -47.01
C GLU A 769 7.25 2.59 -46.64
N PRO A 770 7.79 1.54 -46.03
CA PRO A 770 9.20 1.51 -45.66
C PRO A 770 10.09 1.52 -46.90
N LEU A 771 11.09 2.40 -46.92
CA LEU A 771 12.11 2.45 -47.97
C LEU A 771 13.07 1.27 -47.81
N ASP A 772 13.52 0.71 -48.93
CA ASP A 772 14.59 -0.29 -48.91
C ASP A 772 15.91 0.36 -48.42
N PRO A 773 16.78 -0.37 -47.70
CA PRO A 773 18.03 0.19 -47.16
C PRO A 773 18.93 0.85 -48.22
N ALA A 774 18.93 0.34 -49.45
CA ALA A 774 19.69 0.91 -50.56
C ALA A 774 19.08 2.22 -51.10
N GLU A 775 17.76 2.37 -51.05
CA GLU A 775 17.07 3.61 -51.44
C GLU A 775 17.23 4.68 -50.36
N LEU A 776 17.21 4.27 -49.08
CA LEU A 776 17.50 5.13 -47.94
C LEU A 776 18.93 5.70 -48.01
N GLU A 777 19.93 4.88 -48.33
CA GLU A 777 21.32 5.32 -48.53
C GLU A 777 21.44 6.28 -49.73
N ALA A 778 20.69 6.03 -50.81
CA ALA A 778 20.71 6.86 -52.01
C ALA A 778 20.05 8.24 -51.83
N LEU A 779 19.00 8.34 -51.00
CA LEU A 779 18.32 9.60 -50.68
C LEU A 779 19.13 10.46 -49.70
N GLY A 780 19.80 9.82 -48.74
CA GLY A 780 20.49 10.53 -47.65
C GLY A 780 19.55 11.38 -46.79
N ILE A 781 20.10 12.04 -45.78
CA ILE A 781 19.31 12.85 -44.82
C ILE A 781 18.64 14.05 -45.52
N GLU A 782 19.39 14.78 -46.36
CA GLU A 782 18.85 15.94 -47.08
C GLU A 782 17.72 15.55 -48.04
N GLY A 783 17.85 14.41 -48.73
CA GLY A 783 16.79 13.89 -49.60
C GLY A 783 15.54 13.49 -48.82
N LEU A 784 15.69 12.83 -47.66
CA LEU A 784 14.56 12.44 -46.81
C LEU A 784 13.80 13.63 -46.22
N GLU A 785 14.48 14.74 -45.93
CA GLU A 785 13.86 15.98 -45.45
C GLU A 785 13.15 16.75 -46.59
N GLU A 786 13.68 16.70 -47.82
CA GLU A 786 13.12 17.42 -48.97
C GLU A 786 11.97 16.67 -49.67
N THR A 787 12.09 15.36 -49.88
CA THR A 787 11.08 14.58 -50.62
C THR A 787 9.91 14.12 -49.75
N GLY A 788 10.11 14.04 -48.43
CA GLY A 788 9.20 13.37 -47.51
C GLY A 788 9.18 11.84 -47.71
N PRO A 789 8.46 11.09 -46.85
CA PRO A 789 8.39 9.65 -46.98
C PRO A 789 7.58 9.23 -48.21
N PRO A 790 7.87 8.06 -48.84
CA PRO A 790 6.91 7.44 -49.74
C PRO A 790 5.64 7.09 -48.94
N THR A 791 4.52 7.64 -49.40
CA THR A 791 3.21 7.46 -48.76
C THR A 791 2.31 6.65 -49.65
N HIS A 792 1.65 5.64 -49.09
CA HIS A 792 0.62 4.88 -49.77
C HIS A 792 -0.75 5.39 -49.36
N THR A 793 -1.54 5.85 -50.34
CA THR A 793 -2.90 6.37 -50.12
C THR A 793 -3.89 5.61 -50.97
N GLU A 794 -4.91 5.06 -50.34
CA GLU A 794 -5.96 4.32 -51.01
C GLU A 794 -7.34 4.80 -50.57
N TRP A 795 -8.27 4.84 -51.53
CA TRP A 795 -9.69 5.11 -51.31
C TRP A 795 -10.47 3.82 -51.46
N ILE A 796 -11.67 3.77 -50.87
CA ILE A 796 -12.56 2.61 -50.99
C ILE A 796 -12.63 2.06 -52.41
N ASP A 797 -12.26 0.80 -52.54
CA ASP A 797 -12.51 0.00 -53.72
C ASP A 797 -13.42 -1.17 -53.34
N TRP A 798 -14.62 -1.23 -53.92
CA TRP A 798 -15.54 -2.34 -53.71
C TRP A 798 -15.06 -3.63 -54.39
N GLY A 799 -14.10 -3.58 -55.32
CA GLY A 799 -13.51 -4.76 -55.92
C GLY A 799 -12.45 -5.45 -55.05
N ASP A 800 -11.87 -4.73 -54.09
CA ASP A 800 -10.80 -5.23 -53.24
C ASP A 800 -11.36 -5.68 -51.86
N GLU A 801 -11.06 -6.92 -51.50
CA GLU A 801 -11.49 -7.51 -50.23
C GLU A 801 -10.86 -6.82 -49.00
N SER A 802 -9.71 -6.16 -49.17
CA SER A 802 -9.03 -5.43 -48.09
C SER A 802 -9.86 -4.24 -47.57
N PHE A 803 -10.68 -3.62 -48.44
CA PHE A 803 -11.56 -2.51 -48.11
C PHE A 803 -12.89 -2.95 -47.50
N VAL A 804 -13.35 -4.18 -47.79
CA VAL A 804 -14.60 -4.73 -47.25
C VAL A 804 -14.30 -5.67 -46.08
N ARG A 805 -14.11 -5.10 -44.89
CA ARG A 805 -13.78 -5.85 -43.67
C ARG A 805 -14.90 -6.78 -43.20
N SER A 806 -16.16 -6.43 -43.46
CA SER A 806 -17.32 -7.29 -43.18
C SER A 806 -18.44 -6.99 -44.17
N HIS A 807 -19.00 -8.00 -44.80
CA HIS A 807 -20.23 -7.89 -45.60
C HIS A 807 -20.98 -9.20 -45.45
N GLN A 808 -21.90 -9.27 -44.50
CA GLN A 808 -22.54 -10.54 -44.14
C GLN A 808 -24.00 -10.36 -43.74
N VAL A 809 -24.79 -11.41 -44.01
CA VAL A 809 -26.15 -11.58 -43.51
C VAL A 809 -26.13 -12.75 -42.53
N GLN A 810 -26.72 -12.56 -41.35
CA GLN A 810 -26.86 -13.57 -40.33
C GLN A 810 -28.33 -13.72 -39.95
N LEU A 811 -28.82 -14.96 -39.95
CA LEU A 811 -30.10 -15.35 -39.40
C LEU A 811 -29.84 -16.13 -38.12
N ASN A 812 -30.43 -15.68 -37.02
CA ASN A 812 -30.40 -16.35 -35.73
C ASN A 812 -31.83 -16.70 -35.33
N ALA A 813 -32.23 -17.95 -35.51
CA ALA A 813 -33.54 -18.46 -35.13
C ALA A 813 -33.43 -19.14 -33.77
N VAL A 814 -34.01 -18.52 -32.74
CA VAL A 814 -33.93 -18.98 -31.34
C VAL A 814 -35.31 -19.45 -30.89
N LEU A 815 -35.35 -20.66 -30.30
CA LEU A 815 -36.56 -21.27 -29.76
C LEU A 815 -36.53 -21.25 -28.22
N ASP A 816 -37.28 -20.33 -27.62
CA ASP A 816 -37.33 -20.09 -26.17
C ASP A 816 -38.35 -21.01 -25.47
N VAL A 817 -38.04 -22.30 -25.36
CA VAL A 817 -38.91 -23.31 -24.69
C VAL A 817 -38.34 -23.74 -23.33
N LEU A 818 -37.09 -24.22 -23.31
CA LEU A 818 -36.43 -24.83 -22.14
C LEU A 818 -34.92 -24.52 -22.15
N SER A 819 -34.57 -23.24 -22.42
CA SER A 819 -33.21 -22.69 -22.49
C SER A 819 -32.27 -23.34 -23.51
N GLY A 820 -32.05 -22.69 -24.66
CA GLY A 820 -30.79 -22.81 -25.42
C GLY A 820 -30.81 -23.53 -26.76
N GLN A 821 -31.95 -23.65 -27.45
CA GLN A 821 -31.98 -24.14 -28.84
C GLN A 821 -31.91 -22.97 -29.83
N ALA A 822 -30.84 -22.91 -30.62
CA ALA A 822 -30.66 -21.87 -31.63
C ALA A 822 -30.09 -22.42 -32.92
N VAL A 823 -30.55 -21.89 -34.04
CA VAL A 823 -29.99 -22.12 -35.38
C VAL A 823 -29.46 -20.80 -35.89
N ARG A 824 -28.15 -20.74 -36.14
CA ARG A 824 -27.48 -19.57 -36.68
C ARG A 824 -26.94 -19.88 -38.07
N LEU A 825 -27.40 -19.14 -39.06
CA LEU A 825 -26.92 -19.20 -40.43
C LEU A 825 -26.25 -17.87 -40.76
N THR A 826 -25.00 -17.90 -41.21
CA THR A 826 -24.24 -16.70 -41.60
C THR A 826 -23.80 -16.85 -43.06
N ALA A 827 -23.96 -15.79 -43.85
CA ALA A 827 -23.58 -15.74 -45.25
C ALA A 827 -22.75 -14.48 -45.49
N ASP A 828 -21.46 -14.64 -45.82
CA ASP A 828 -20.59 -13.56 -46.31
C ASP A 828 -20.89 -13.34 -47.80
N LEU A 829 -21.00 -12.07 -48.19
CA LEU A 829 -21.44 -11.64 -49.50
C LEU A 829 -20.29 -10.98 -50.28
N PRO A 830 -20.31 -10.99 -51.64
CA PRO A 830 -19.28 -10.37 -52.46
C PRO A 830 -19.17 -8.87 -52.17
N PRO A 831 -17.98 -8.26 -52.24
CA PRO A 831 -16.77 -8.72 -52.94
C PRO A 831 -15.92 -9.72 -52.16
N ARG A 832 -16.15 -9.89 -50.85
CA ARG A 832 -15.47 -10.91 -50.07
C ARG A 832 -15.81 -12.30 -50.61
N ALA A 833 -14.86 -13.23 -50.48
CA ALA A 833 -15.09 -14.65 -50.65
C ALA A 833 -16.44 -15.11 -50.05
N LEU A 834 -17.30 -15.69 -50.88
CA LEU A 834 -18.61 -16.18 -50.45
C LEU A 834 -18.40 -17.25 -49.37
N ARG A 835 -18.96 -17.04 -48.19
CA ARG A 835 -18.85 -18.00 -47.08
C ARG A 835 -20.20 -18.25 -46.45
N PHE A 836 -20.62 -19.50 -46.36
CA PHE A 836 -21.85 -19.90 -45.66
C PHE A 836 -21.49 -20.71 -44.43
N VAL A 837 -21.90 -20.29 -43.25
CA VAL A 837 -21.66 -21.02 -41.99
C VAL A 837 -22.99 -21.29 -41.31
N GLY A 838 -23.25 -22.55 -41.00
CA GLY A 838 -24.35 -22.97 -40.14
C GLY A 838 -23.82 -23.39 -38.77
N GLN A 839 -24.48 -22.93 -37.71
CA GLN A 839 -24.25 -23.35 -36.34
C GLN A 839 -25.59 -23.77 -35.72
N LEU A 840 -25.57 -24.92 -35.04
CA LEU A 840 -26.69 -25.47 -34.31
C LEU A 840 -26.29 -25.56 -32.84
N ASP A 841 -27.01 -24.84 -31.99
CA ASP A 841 -26.84 -24.87 -30.54
C ASP A 841 -28.01 -25.64 -29.92
N PHE A 842 -27.67 -26.63 -29.11
CA PHE A 842 -28.60 -27.47 -28.35
C PHE A 842 -28.21 -27.42 -26.87
N GLY A 843 -28.86 -26.53 -26.12
CA GLY A 843 -28.81 -26.50 -24.66
C GLY A 843 -29.95 -27.32 -24.05
N LEU A 844 -29.62 -28.31 -23.23
CA LEU A 844 -30.55 -28.95 -22.30
C LEU A 844 -29.75 -29.33 -21.05
N SER A 845 -29.80 -28.49 -20.02
CA SER A 845 -29.08 -28.74 -18.76
C SER A 845 -29.27 -30.19 -18.29
N PRO A 846 -28.20 -30.94 -17.97
CA PRO A 846 -26.81 -30.50 -17.78
C PRO A 846 -25.93 -30.46 -19.05
N VAL A 847 -26.47 -30.76 -20.24
CA VAL A 847 -25.69 -30.90 -21.48
C VAL A 847 -25.87 -29.68 -22.39
N ALA A 848 -24.78 -29.20 -22.98
CA ALA A 848 -24.81 -28.23 -24.06
C ALA A 848 -23.96 -28.73 -25.22
N ILE A 849 -24.50 -28.69 -26.43
CA ILE A 849 -23.81 -29.10 -27.66
C ILE A 849 -23.97 -27.98 -28.68
N SER A 850 -22.87 -27.56 -29.27
CA SER A 850 -22.82 -26.66 -30.41
C SER A 850 -22.10 -27.36 -31.55
N VAL A 851 -22.67 -27.34 -32.75
CA VAL A 851 -22.05 -27.89 -33.97
C VAL A 851 -22.07 -26.82 -35.04
N ALA A 852 -20.92 -26.51 -35.63
CA ALA A 852 -20.80 -25.54 -36.70
C ALA A 852 -19.98 -26.08 -37.88
N SER A 853 -20.39 -25.74 -39.10
CA SER A 853 -19.66 -26.05 -40.33
C SER A 853 -20.07 -25.06 -41.43
N GLY A 854 -19.30 -24.99 -42.50
CA GLY A 854 -19.56 -24.06 -43.57
C GLY A 854 -18.95 -24.42 -44.92
N LEU A 855 -19.16 -23.54 -45.88
CA LEU A 855 -18.60 -23.56 -47.22
C LEU A 855 -17.93 -22.22 -47.47
N LEU A 856 -16.72 -22.21 -47.99
CA LEU A 856 -15.96 -21.02 -48.40
C LEU A 856 -15.67 -21.13 -49.89
N GLN A 857 -15.90 -20.07 -50.65
CA GLN A 857 -15.46 -19.98 -52.03
C GLN A 857 -14.03 -19.45 -52.05
N GLU A 858 -13.08 -20.30 -52.43
CA GLU A 858 -11.67 -19.93 -52.57
C GLU A 858 -11.39 -19.59 -54.05
N GLU A 859 -10.41 -18.72 -54.27
CA GLU A 859 -9.93 -18.36 -55.61
C GLU A 859 -8.43 -18.68 -55.70
N ASP A 860 -8.07 -19.59 -56.60
CA ASP A 860 -6.67 -19.99 -56.79
C ASP A 860 -5.87 -18.84 -57.44
N ALA A 861 -4.52 -18.92 -57.40
CA ALA A 861 -3.63 -17.94 -58.03
C ALA A 861 -3.87 -17.72 -59.55
N ALA A 862 -4.60 -18.62 -60.21
CA ALA A 862 -5.04 -18.51 -61.60
C ALA A 862 -6.43 -17.85 -61.79
N GLY A 863 -7.07 -17.38 -60.72
CA GLY A 863 -8.41 -16.77 -60.72
C GLY A 863 -9.57 -17.77 -60.82
N VAL A 864 -9.32 -19.06 -60.57
CA VAL A 864 -10.35 -20.11 -60.64
C VAL A 864 -11.05 -20.22 -59.28
N LYS A 865 -12.37 -20.05 -59.27
CA LYS A 865 -13.18 -20.14 -58.05
C LYS A 865 -13.61 -21.57 -57.77
N SER A 866 -13.24 -22.09 -56.61
CA SER A 866 -13.59 -23.42 -56.11
C SER A 866 -14.34 -23.30 -54.76
N TRP A 867 -15.07 -24.34 -54.36
CA TRP A 867 -15.73 -24.37 -53.04
C TRP A 867 -14.94 -25.29 -52.11
N ALA A 868 -14.41 -24.71 -51.03
CA ALA A 868 -13.81 -25.41 -49.92
C ALA A 868 -14.84 -25.63 -48.81
N TYR A 869 -14.89 -26.84 -48.25
CA TYR A 869 -15.69 -27.09 -47.05
C TYR A 869 -14.91 -26.58 -45.84
N GLN A 870 -15.55 -25.75 -45.01
CA GLN A 870 -14.98 -25.33 -43.75
C GLN A 870 -15.03 -26.47 -42.71
N PRO A 871 -14.15 -26.42 -41.70
CA PRO A 871 -14.11 -27.46 -40.68
C PRO A 871 -15.45 -27.67 -39.99
N ILE A 872 -15.78 -28.94 -39.73
CA ILE A 872 -16.88 -29.28 -38.82
C ILE A 872 -16.32 -29.18 -37.41
N THR A 873 -16.78 -28.18 -36.66
CA THR A 873 -16.45 -27.99 -35.24
C THR A 873 -17.62 -28.42 -34.37
N SER A 874 -17.35 -29.11 -33.28
CA SER A 874 -18.34 -29.45 -32.25
C SER A 874 -17.78 -29.10 -30.88
N ALA A 875 -18.49 -28.24 -30.15
CA ALA A 875 -18.23 -27.94 -28.75
C ALA A 875 -19.30 -28.62 -27.89
N GLN A 876 -18.88 -29.39 -26.90
CA GLN A 876 -19.73 -30.19 -26.02
C GLN A 876 -19.37 -29.84 -24.59
N ALA A 877 -20.37 -29.54 -23.77
CA ALA A 877 -20.19 -29.28 -22.35
C ALA A 877 -21.16 -30.14 -21.53
N LEU A 878 -20.65 -30.74 -20.47
CA LEU A 878 -21.41 -31.40 -19.43
C LEU A 878 -21.23 -30.62 -18.13
N LEU A 879 -22.27 -29.93 -17.70
CA LEU A 879 -22.32 -29.10 -16.51
C LEU A 879 -22.75 -29.96 -15.32
N LEU A 880 -21.85 -30.25 -14.39
CA LEU A 880 -22.11 -31.10 -13.23
C LEU A 880 -22.55 -30.30 -11.98
N GLY A 881 -22.98 -29.04 -12.17
CA GLY A 881 -23.32 -28.12 -11.09
C GLY A 881 -22.09 -27.79 -10.23
N GLU A 882 -22.23 -27.87 -8.91
CA GLU A 882 -21.14 -27.63 -7.94
C GLU A 882 -19.99 -28.67 -8.05
N LEU A 883 -20.22 -29.83 -8.66
CA LEU A 883 -19.18 -30.84 -8.87
C LEU A 883 -18.17 -30.46 -9.96
N GLY A 884 -18.50 -29.50 -10.83
CA GLY A 884 -17.63 -28.96 -11.87
C GLY A 884 -18.17 -29.10 -13.29
N GLN A 885 -17.29 -29.14 -14.30
CA GLN A 885 -17.67 -29.21 -15.72
C GLN A 885 -16.69 -30.01 -16.56
N ILE A 886 -17.21 -30.69 -17.58
CA ILE A 886 -16.42 -31.33 -18.62
C ILE A 886 -16.70 -30.61 -19.93
N GLN A 887 -15.66 -30.17 -20.63
CA GLN A 887 -15.75 -29.52 -21.92
C GLN A 887 -14.94 -30.31 -22.95
N ASN A 888 -15.47 -30.41 -24.15
CA ASN A 888 -14.84 -31.12 -25.24
C ASN A 888 -15.07 -30.35 -26.54
N GLN A 889 -13.99 -29.96 -27.21
CA GLN A 889 -14.03 -29.30 -28.50
C GLN A 889 -13.35 -30.19 -29.53
N ILE A 890 -14.03 -30.54 -30.61
CA ILE A 890 -13.48 -31.36 -31.69
C ILE A 890 -13.67 -30.66 -33.03
N SER A 891 -12.67 -30.75 -33.91
CA SER A 891 -12.69 -30.18 -35.26
C SER A 891 -12.23 -31.21 -36.27
N TYR A 892 -12.96 -31.30 -37.38
CA TYR A 892 -12.59 -32.07 -38.56
C TYR A 892 -12.47 -31.15 -39.76
N ASP A 893 -11.30 -31.10 -40.38
CA ASP A 893 -11.01 -30.29 -41.56
C ASP A 893 -11.31 -31.10 -42.82
N TRP A 894 -11.80 -30.44 -43.86
CA TRP A 894 -12.00 -31.09 -45.15
C TRP A 894 -10.70 -31.11 -45.94
N ASP A 895 -10.25 -32.31 -46.33
CA ASP A 895 -9.12 -32.47 -47.23
C ASP A 895 -9.59 -32.48 -48.68
N GLN A 896 -9.22 -31.43 -49.42
CA GLN A 896 -9.58 -31.27 -50.84
C GLN A 896 -8.95 -32.34 -51.74
N ASP A 897 -7.73 -32.80 -51.43
CA ASP A 897 -6.98 -33.75 -52.25
C ASP A 897 -7.49 -35.18 -52.10
N ASN A 898 -7.87 -35.57 -50.88
CA ASN A 898 -8.36 -36.91 -50.57
C ASN A 898 -9.89 -37.04 -50.53
N GLY A 899 -10.62 -35.93 -50.65
CA GLY A 899 -12.09 -35.90 -50.67
C GLY A 899 -12.75 -36.44 -49.40
N ALA A 900 -12.12 -36.24 -48.24
CA ALA A 900 -12.56 -36.76 -46.95
C ALA A 900 -12.29 -35.79 -45.81
N TYR A 901 -13.08 -35.85 -44.75
CA TYR A 901 -12.78 -35.11 -43.52
C TYR A 901 -11.62 -35.76 -42.76
N LYS A 902 -10.56 -34.99 -42.51
CA LYS A 902 -9.44 -35.33 -41.64
C LYS A 902 -9.65 -34.74 -40.25
N PHE A 903 -9.22 -35.46 -39.24
CA PHE A 903 -9.22 -34.93 -37.87
C PHE A 903 -8.23 -33.76 -37.77
N ALA A 904 -8.68 -32.62 -37.25
CA ALA A 904 -7.83 -31.43 -37.09
C ALA A 904 -7.33 -31.30 -35.66
N TYR A 905 -8.25 -31.21 -34.69
CA TYR A 905 -7.90 -31.26 -33.27
C TYR A 905 -9.07 -31.70 -32.39
N ASN A 906 -8.71 -32.12 -31.18
CA ASN A 906 -9.60 -32.30 -30.06
C ASN A 906 -8.95 -31.71 -28.79
N ASN A 907 -9.69 -30.89 -28.06
CA ASN A 907 -9.29 -30.39 -26.75
C ASN A 907 -10.38 -30.79 -25.76
N ALA A 908 -10.05 -31.70 -24.87
CA ALA A 908 -10.92 -32.16 -23.80
C ALA A 908 -10.39 -31.64 -22.47
N SER A 909 -11.23 -30.94 -21.71
CA SER A 909 -10.91 -30.49 -20.36
C SER A 909 -11.99 -30.95 -19.38
N ALA A 910 -11.58 -31.25 -18.17
CA ALA A 910 -12.47 -31.64 -17.09
C ALA A 910 -12.01 -30.98 -15.80
N THR A 911 -12.92 -30.30 -15.12
CA THR A 911 -12.72 -29.80 -13.75
C THR A 911 -13.72 -30.53 -12.87
N ILE A 912 -13.23 -31.38 -11.98
CA ILE A 912 -14.04 -32.16 -11.04
C ILE A 912 -13.48 -31.95 -9.63
N GLY A 913 -14.20 -31.16 -8.83
CA GLY A 913 -13.73 -30.72 -7.51
C GLY A 913 -12.33 -30.07 -7.58
N PRO A 914 -11.33 -30.55 -6.82
CA PRO A 914 -9.99 -29.96 -6.79
C PRO A 914 -9.10 -30.34 -7.99
N VAL A 915 -9.58 -31.20 -8.89
CA VAL A 915 -8.78 -31.73 -10.00
C VAL A 915 -9.23 -31.13 -11.33
N GLY A 916 -8.29 -30.48 -12.01
CA GLY A 916 -8.38 -30.10 -13.40
C GLY A 916 -7.56 -31.06 -14.27
N ALA A 917 -8.08 -31.46 -15.41
CA ALA A 917 -7.35 -32.22 -16.42
C ALA A 917 -7.61 -31.60 -17.79
N GLN A 918 -6.58 -31.58 -18.63
CA GLN A 918 -6.66 -31.16 -20.02
C GLN A 918 -5.90 -32.17 -20.90
N PHE A 919 -6.50 -32.52 -22.02
CA PHE A 919 -5.93 -33.43 -23.00
C PHE A 919 -6.17 -32.90 -24.40
N GLU A 920 -5.10 -32.85 -25.19
CA GLU A 920 -5.10 -32.29 -26.52
C GLU A 920 -4.60 -33.31 -27.54
N TRP A 921 -5.38 -33.51 -28.60
CA TRP A 921 -5.01 -34.23 -29.81
C TRP A 921 -5.03 -33.24 -30.98
N ARG A 922 -4.02 -33.27 -31.84
CA ARG A 922 -4.00 -32.47 -33.08
C ARG A 922 -3.42 -33.27 -34.22
N SER A 923 -3.79 -32.90 -35.44
CA SER A 923 -3.03 -33.29 -36.62
C SER A 923 -1.68 -32.60 -36.56
N ALA A 924 -0.62 -33.35 -36.31
CA ALA A 924 0.73 -32.83 -36.10
C ALA A 924 1.78 -33.71 -36.79
N GLU A 925 2.97 -33.15 -36.93
CA GLU A 925 4.15 -33.89 -37.35
C GLU A 925 4.61 -34.86 -36.26
N GLU A 926 5.05 -36.05 -36.67
CA GLU A 926 5.70 -36.99 -35.79
C GLU A 926 7.15 -36.56 -35.55
N PHE A 927 7.56 -36.47 -34.28
CA PHE A 927 8.91 -36.13 -33.89
C PHE A 927 9.62 -37.35 -33.29
N LYS A 928 10.90 -37.50 -33.60
CA LYS A 928 11.79 -38.49 -33.00
C LYS A 928 13.00 -37.78 -32.38
N PHE A 929 13.41 -38.23 -31.21
CA PHE A 929 14.63 -37.76 -30.58
C PHE A 929 15.85 -38.45 -31.18
N GLU A 930 16.84 -37.67 -31.59
CA GLU A 930 18.11 -38.16 -32.11
C GLU A 930 19.22 -37.81 -31.11
N SER A 931 19.76 -38.84 -30.44
CA SER A 931 20.97 -38.72 -29.62
C SER A 931 22.19 -38.77 -30.53
N ALA A 932 23.16 -37.88 -30.34
CA ALA A 932 24.40 -37.88 -31.13
C ALA A 932 25.07 -39.27 -31.10
N GLY A 933 25.09 -39.94 -32.25
CA GLY A 933 25.92 -41.13 -32.47
C GLY A 933 27.37 -40.75 -32.76
N GLU A 934 28.30 -41.68 -32.53
CA GLU A 934 29.75 -41.54 -32.68
C GLU A 934 30.27 -41.22 -34.12
N ASP A 935 29.39 -40.99 -35.09
CA ASP A 935 29.72 -40.99 -36.53
C ASP A 935 29.16 -39.75 -37.29
N TRP A 936 29.42 -38.53 -36.79
CA TRP A 936 29.08 -37.30 -37.53
C TRP A 936 30.21 -36.26 -37.59
N ASP A 937 31.10 -36.43 -38.57
CA ASP A 937 31.94 -35.37 -39.14
C ASP A 937 31.19 -34.72 -40.32
N ASN A 938 30.61 -33.51 -40.14
CA ASN A 938 30.75 -32.39 -41.10
C ASN A 938 29.95 -31.10 -40.82
N ASP A 939 28.94 -31.04 -39.94
CA ASP A 939 28.07 -29.83 -39.83
C ASP A 939 28.09 -29.09 -38.48
N GLY A 940 29.06 -29.38 -37.58
CA GLY A 940 29.48 -28.43 -36.52
C GLY A 940 28.49 -28.06 -35.41
N ILE A 941 27.26 -28.61 -35.35
CA ILE A 941 26.32 -28.40 -34.23
C ILE A 941 26.12 -29.71 -33.47
N ALA A 942 26.91 -29.91 -32.41
CA ALA A 942 26.76 -31.02 -31.50
C ALA A 942 25.60 -30.74 -30.53
N GLY A 943 24.50 -31.48 -30.64
CA GLY A 943 23.41 -31.38 -29.66
C GLY A 943 22.34 -32.45 -29.85
N GLU A 944 21.87 -33.02 -28.74
CA GLU A 944 20.62 -33.76 -28.63
C GLU A 944 19.48 -32.92 -29.22
N ARG A 945 18.75 -33.44 -30.22
CA ARG A 945 17.68 -32.68 -30.89
C ARG A 945 16.47 -33.52 -31.27
N TRP A 946 15.33 -32.85 -31.32
CA TRP A 946 14.10 -33.39 -31.89
C TRP A 946 14.09 -33.16 -33.41
N ILE A 947 13.95 -34.23 -34.18
CA ILE A 947 13.80 -34.18 -35.65
C ILE A 947 12.39 -34.63 -36.04
N SER A 948 11.79 -33.98 -37.03
CA SER A 948 10.55 -34.46 -37.64
C SER A 948 10.85 -35.72 -38.46
N VAL A 949 10.06 -36.77 -38.28
CA VAL A 949 10.15 -38.05 -39.02
C VAL A 949 8.90 -38.32 -39.87
N SER A 950 8.05 -37.30 -40.00
CA SER A 950 6.83 -37.36 -40.81
C SER A 950 7.18 -37.71 -42.26
N ALA A 951 6.43 -38.65 -42.84
CA ALA A 951 6.52 -38.92 -44.28
C ALA A 951 6.19 -37.65 -45.05
N LEU A 952 6.91 -37.35 -46.13
CA LEU A 952 6.62 -36.21 -46.99
C LEU A 952 5.59 -36.59 -48.04
N ASP A 953 4.69 -35.68 -48.38
CA ASP A 953 3.80 -35.78 -49.53
C ASP A 953 4.57 -35.57 -50.84
N ASP A 954 3.88 -35.70 -51.98
CA ASP A 954 4.46 -35.53 -53.32
C ASP A 954 4.97 -34.10 -53.58
N GLN A 955 4.63 -33.14 -52.72
CA GLN A 955 5.04 -31.73 -52.78
C GLN A 955 6.20 -31.42 -51.81
N GLY A 956 6.66 -32.41 -51.03
CA GLY A 956 7.73 -32.27 -50.05
C GLY A 956 7.27 -31.74 -48.69
N ASN A 957 5.97 -31.66 -48.42
CA ASN A 957 5.42 -31.23 -47.13
C ASN A 957 5.22 -32.44 -46.19
N PRO A 958 5.42 -32.29 -44.88
CA PRO A 958 5.20 -33.38 -43.93
C PRO A 958 3.71 -33.74 -43.79
N ILE A 959 3.41 -35.03 -43.92
CA ILE A 959 2.08 -35.60 -43.76
C ILE A 959 1.72 -35.58 -42.27
N LEU A 960 0.77 -34.72 -41.91
CA LEU A 960 0.24 -34.61 -40.55
C LEU A 960 -0.66 -35.81 -40.21
N GLN A 961 -0.53 -36.31 -38.99
CA GLN A 961 -1.34 -37.41 -38.47
C GLN A 961 -1.98 -37.00 -37.13
N PRO A 962 -3.17 -37.53 -36.78
CA PRO A 962 -3.80 -37.26 -35.50
C PRO A 962 -2.97 -37.85 -34.36
N LEU A 963 -2.25 -36.99 -33.65
CA LEU A 963 -1.35 -37.35 -32.57
C LEU A 963 -1.76 -36.62 -31.27
N PRO A 964 -1.56 -37.25 -30.10
CA PRO A 964 -1.62 -36.52 -28.84
C PRO A 964 -0.52 -35.46 -28.78
N THR A 965 -0.88 -34.21 -28.46
CA THR A 965 0.06 -33.09 -28.43
C THR A 965 0.33 -32.60 -27.02
N ARG A 966 -0.66 -32.63 -26.12
CA ARG A 966 -0.48 -32.15 -24.75
C ARG A 966 -1.35 -32.91 -23.77
N ALA A 967 -0.78 -33.18 -22.60
CA ALA A 967 -1.54 -33.57 -21.41
C ALA A 967 -1.17 -32.66 -20.26
N ALA A 968 -2.17 -32.23 -19.49
CA ALA A 968 -1.96 -31.46 -18.28
C ALA A 968 -2.94 -31.92 -17.18
N VAL A 969 -2.46 -31.91 -15.94
CA VAL A 969 -3.24 -32.23 -14.74
C VAL A 969 -2.89 -31.21 -13.67
N THR A 970 -3.90 -30.58 -13.11
CA THR A 970 -3.77 -29.63 -12.00
C THR A 970 -4.57 -30.14 -10.81
N VAL A 971 -3.98 -30.10 -9.64
CA VAL A 971 -4.60 -30.50 -8.37
C VAL A 971 -4.44 -29.33 -7.40
N ASN A 972 -5.56 -28.77 -6.97
CA ASN A 972 -5.63 -27.69 -6.00
C ASN A 972 -6.42 -28.18 -4.78
N LEU A 973 -5.70 -28.64 -3.75
CA LEU A 973 -6.31 -29.05 -2.49
C LEU A 973 -6.09 -27.93 -1.48
N SER A 974 -7.18 -27.35 -0.99
CA SER A 974 -7.16 -26.45 0.16
C SER A 974 -8.04 -27.05 1.23
N SER A 975 -7.52 -27.13 2.45
CA SER A 975 -8.29 -27.58 3.60
C SER A 975 -7.86 -26.80 4.83
N GLU A 976 -8.83 -26.23 5.51
CA GLU A 976 -8.71 -25.82 6.90
C GLU A 976 -9.41 -26.90 7.72
N LEU A 977 -8.66 -27.55 8.61
CA LEU A 977 -9.22 -28.55 9.51
C LEU A 977 -10.01 -27.83 10.60
N GLU A 978 -11.12 -28.44 11.04
CA GLU A 978 -11.84 -27.92 12.20
C GLU A 978 -10.91 -27.78 13.41
N PRO A 979 -11.11 -26.76 14.27
CA PRO A 979 -10.29 -26.55 15.45
C PRO A 979 -10.21 -27.82 16.32
N MET A 980 -9.01 -28.40 16.40
CA MET A 980 -8.74 -29.62 17.16
C MET A 980 -8.22 -29.26 18.56
N TRP A 981 -8.12 -30.27 19.43
CA TRP A 981 -7.58 -30.11 20.78
C TRP A 981 -8.30 -29.02 21.60
N ARG A 982 -9.64 -29.10 21.69
CA ARG A 982 -10.50 -28.10 22.36
C ARG A 982 -10.37 -26.70 21.76
N SER A 983 -10.34 -26.62 20.43
CA SER A 983 -10.18 -25.37 19.67
C SER A 983 -8.86 -24.65 19.89
N ARG A 984 -7.80 -25.37 20.30
CA ARG A 984 -6.46 -24.82 20.52
C ARG A 984 -5.48 -25.07 19.38
N LEU A 985 -5.80 -26.00 18.48
CA LEU A 985 -4.95 -26.34 17.35
C LEU A 985 -5.73 -26.13 16.06
N LEU A 986 -5.30 -25.15 15.27
CA LEU A 986 -5.77 -24.89 13.92
C LEU A 986 -4.70 -25.37 12.94
N LEU A 987 -5.14 -26.19 11.98
CA LEU A 987 -4.27 -26.72 10.94
C LEU A 987 -4.86 -26.37 9.58
N GLY A 988 -4.14 -25.52 8.84
CA GLY A 988 -4.47 -25.17 7.46
C GLY A 988 -3.42 -25.72 6.51
N GLY A 989 -3.86 -26.18 5.34
CA GLY A 989 -2.96 -26.68 4.32
C GLY A 989 -3.47 -26.37 2.92
N THR A 990 -2.56 -25.91 2.06
CA THR A 990 -2.80 -25.80 0.63
C THR A 990 -1.73 -26.58 -0.12
N LEU A 991 -2.17 -27.46 -1.00
CA LEU A 991 -1.34 -28.22 -1.90
C LEU A 991 -1.76 -27.88 -3.34
N THR A 992 -0.83 -27.30 -4.09
CA THR A 992 -1.00 -27.01 -5.52
C THR A 992 0.01 -27.84 -6.30
N SER A 993 -0.46 -28.73 -7.15
CA SER A 993 0.38 -29.50 -8.05
C SER A 993 -0.11 -29.29 -9.47
N SER A 994 0.77 -28.88 -10.37
CA SER A 994 0.42 -28.68 -11.78
C SER A 994 1.46 -29.34 -12.67
N TRP A 995 1.01 -30.32 -13.43
CA TRP A 995 1.77 -31.08 -14.40
C TRP A 995 1.32 -30.71 -15.81
N SER A 996 2.26 -30.49 -16.71
CA SER A 996 2.01 -30.30 -18.14
C SER A 996 3.16 -30.89 -18.95
N MET A 997 2.83 -31.64 -19.99
CA MET A 997 3.82 -32.25 -20.89
C MET A 997 3.39 -32.10 -22.34
N ASN A 998 4.34 -31.69 -23.20
CA ASN A 998 4.22 -31.79 -24.64
C ASN A 998 4.40 -33.26 -25.04
N LEU A 999 3.40 -33.89 -25.64
CA LEU A 999 3.44 -35.31 -25.99
C LEU A 999 4.17 -35.58 -27.31
N LEU A 1000 4.42 -34.55 -28.13
CA LEU A 1000 5.27 -34.65 -29.32
C LEU A 1000 6.76 -34.54 -28.95
N ARG A 1001 7.09 -33.57 -28.08
CA ARG A 1001 8.45 -33.33 -27.58
C ARG A 1001 8.46 -33.46 -26.06
N TYR A 1002 8.42 -34.70 -25.57
CA TYR A 1002 8.23 -34.97 -24.14
C TYR A 1002 9.35 -34.46 -23.22
N THR A 1003 10.51 -34.03 -23.74
CA THR A 1003 11.51 -33.29 -22.96
C THR A 1003 11.01 -31.90 -22.51
N GLU A 1004 10.03 -31.33 -23.22
CA GLU A 1004 9.30 -30.12 -22.83
C GLU A 1004 8.19 -30.51 -21.85
N SER A 1005 8.57 -30.62 -20.58
CA SER A 1005 7.64 -30.99 -19.51
C SER A 1005 7.86 -30.11 -18.28
N SER A 1006 6.81 -29.92 -17.49
CA SER A 1006 6.88 -29.18 -16.23
C SER A 1006 5.97 -29.83 -15.20
N LEU A 1007 6.47 -29.98 -13.99
CA LEU A 1007 5.74 -30.45 -12.83
C LEU A 1007 6.08 -29.52 -11.67
N SER A 1008 5.15 -28.62 -11.38
CA SER A 1008 5.22 -27.72 -10.24
C SER A 1008 4.53 -28.35 -9.04
N PHE A 1009 5.14 -28.18 -7.87
CA PHE A 1009 4.62 -28.63 -6.60
C PHE A 1009 4.79 -27.51 -5.57
N GLY A 1010 3.67 -26.97 -5.11
CA GLY A 1010 3.56 -25.97 -4.07
C GLY A 1010 2.91 -26.57 -2.82
N LEU A 1011 3.53 -26.36 -1.68
CA LEU A 1011 3.00 -26.73 -0.37
C LEU A 1011 3.00 -25.49 0.53
N LYS A 1012 1.83 -25.17 1.09
CA LYS A 1012 1.67 -24.18 2.15
C LYS A 1012 1.00 -24.85 3.34
N THR A 1013 1.58 -24.74 4.52
CA THR A 1013 1.02 -25.28 5.75
C THR A 1013 1.04 -24.22 6.83
N ASN A 1014 -0.07 -24.06 7.51
CA ASN A 1014 -0.22 -23.18 8.66
C ASN A 1014 -0.59 -24.04 9.86
N VAL A 1015 0.16 -23.92 10.94
CA VAL A 1015 -0.09 -24.57 12.22
C VAL A 1015 -0.17 -23.47 13.26
N GLU A 1016 -1.34 -23.31 13.85
CA GLU A 1016 -1.55 -22.35 14.90
C GLU A 1016 -1.98 -23.09 16.16
N ILE A 1017 -1.18 -22.92 17.21
CA ILE A 1017 -1.46 -23.38 18.56
C ILE A 1017 -1.77 -22.11 19.37
N THR A 1018 -3.03 -21.96 19.75
CA THR A 1018 -3.54 -20.81 20.52
C THR A 1018 -2.64 -20.55 21.72
N ASP A 1019 -2.22 -19.30 21.87
CA ASP A 1019 -1.34 -18.78 22.95
C ASP A 1019 0.02 -19.48 23.08
N PHE A 1020 0.53 -20.12 22.02
CA PHE A 1020 1.80 -20.84 22.10
C PHE A 1020 2.66 -20.74 20.84
N LEU A 1021 2.15 -21.09 19.64
CA LEU A 1021 2.98 -21.16 18.44
C LEU A 1021 2.16 -20.95 17.18
N SER A 1022 2.53 -19.95 16.38
CA SER A 1022 2.12 -19.82 14.99
C SER A 1022 3.27 -20.23 14.08
N LEU A 1023 3.07 -21.24 13.25
CA LEU A 1023 4.07 -21.74 12.31
C LEU A 1023 3.47 -21.76 10.90
N SER A 1024 4.08 -20.99 10.01
CA SER A 1024 3.80 -21.04 8.58
C SER A 1024 5.00 -21.58 7.83
N PHE A 1025 4.74 -22.50 6.91
CA PHE A 1025 5.74 -23.07 6.02
C PHE A 1025 5.21 -23.00 4.59
N SER A 1026 6.01 -22.47 3.68
CA SER A 1026 5.71 -22.45 2.26
C SER A 1026 6.92 -22.95 1.45
N SER A 1027 6.65 -23.74 0.43
CA SER A 1027 7.68 -24.26 -0.48
C SER A 1027 7.13 -24.39 -1.88
N GLN A 1028 7.90 -23.94 -2.87
CA GLN A 1028 7.62 -24.11 -4.28
C GLN A 1028 8.77 -24.85 -4.96
N SER A 1029 8.47 -25.97 -5.60
CA SER A 1029 9.44 -26.78 -6.35
C SER A 1029 8.97 -26.97 -7.78
N MET A 1030 9.93 -27.08 -8.70
CA MET A 1030 9.69 -27.28 -10.14
C MET A 1030 10.55 -28.41 -10.68
N ASN A 1031 9.96 -29.29 -11.47
CA ASN A 1031 10.65 -30.36 -12.17
C ASN A 1031 10.37 -30.28 -13.67
N THR A 1032 11.43 -30.09 -14.46
CA THR A 1032 11.34 -29.96 -15.92
C THR A 1032 11.54 -31.29 -16.67
N GLN A 1033 11.85 -32.37 -15.96
CA GLN A 1033 12.22 -33.69 -16.50
C GLN A 1033 11.18 -34.78 -16.16
N SER A 1034 9.89 -34.43 -16.13
CA SER A 1034 8.83 -35.36 -15.74
C SER A 1034 8.72 -36.60 -16.67
N TYR A 1035 9.21 -36.51 -17.90
CA TYR A 1035 9.27 -37.63 -18.85
C TYR A 1035 10.11 -38.81 -18.35
N VAL A 1036 11.11 -38.57 -17.48
CA VAL A 1036 12.00 -39.62 -16.94
C VAL A 1036 11.25 -40.63 -16.06
N TYR A 1037 10.04 -40.28 -15.59
CA TYR A 1037 9.21 -41.18 -14.78
C TYR A 1037 8.45 -42.24 -15.59
N VAL A 1038 8.35 -42.05 -16.90
CA VAL A 1038 7.71 -43.00 -17.83
C VAL A 1038 8.79 -43.75 -18.59
N GLU A 1039 8.84 -45.07 -18.42
CA GLU A 1039 9.89 -45.95 -18.96
C GLU A 1039 10.11 -45.76 -20.47
N SER A 1040 9.02 -45.74 -21.25
CA SER A 1040 9.08 -45.59 -22.71
C SER A 1040 9.60 -44.22 -23.17
N LEU A 1041 9.40 -43.17 -22.36
CA LEU A 1041 9.87 -41.82 -22.71
C LEU A 1041 11.32 -41.62 -22.28
N ALA A 1042 11.72 -42.17 -21.13
CA ALA A 1042 13.09 -42.13 -20.64
C ALA A 1042 14.06 -42.87 -21.58
N GLU A 1043 13.72 -44.11 -21.97
CA GLU A 1043 14.51 -44.88 -22.94
C GLU A 1043 14.60 -44.19 -24.31
N GLY A 1044 13.54 -43.48 -24.71
CA GLY A 1044 13.47 -42.73 -25.98
C GLY A 1044 14.48 -41.59 -26.11
N VAL A 1045 15.04 -41.10 -24.99
CA VAL A 1045 16.11 -40.09 -24.95
C VAL A 1045 17.41 -40.62 -24.32
N GLY A 1046 17.55 -41.94 -24.17
CA GLY A 1046 18.75 -42.55 -23.59
C GLY A 1046 18.95 -42.29 -22.09
N ARG A 1047 17.87 -42.07 -21.34
CA ARG A 1047 17.89 -41.85 -19.88
C ARG A 1047 17.29 -43.05 -19.13
N GLU A 1048 17.79 -43.33 -17.93
CA GLU A 1048 17.22 -44.36 -17.06
C GLU A 1048 15.92 -43.89 -16.39
N ARG A 1049 14.94 -44.80 -16.28
CA ARG A 1049 13.67 -44.54 -15.60
C ARG A 1049 13.88 -44.20 -14.12
N ARG A 1050 13.26 -43.12 -13.65
CA ARG A 1050 13.18 -42.76 -12.22
C ARG A 1050 11.78 -43.01 -11.66
N SER A 1051 11.65 -43.03 -10.33
CA SER A 1051 10.36 -43.14 -9.65
C SER A 1051 9.91 -41.78 -9.12
N LEU A 1052 8.76 -41.27 -9.56
CA LEU A 1052 8.20 -39.98 -9.14
C LEU A 1052 8.08 -39.88 -7.61
N VAL A 1053 7.58 -40.93 -6.96
CA VAL A 1053 7.37 -40.93 -5.50
C VAL A 1053 8.71 -40.89 -4.76
N VAL A 1054 9.69 -41.66 -5.22
CA VAL A 1054 11.02 -41.65 -4.60
C VAL A 1054 11.70 -40.30 -4.82
N ASP A 1055 11.54 -39.70 -5.99
CA ASP A 1055 12.15 -38.41 -6.34
C ASP A 1055 11.53 -37.25 -5.56
N LEU A 1056 10.22 -37.27 -5.34
CA LEU A 1056 9.49 -36.34 -4.48
C LEU A 1056 9.88 -36.52 -3.01
N LEU A 1057 9.97 -37.76 -2.51
CA LEU A 1057 10.43 -37.99 -1.14
C LEU A 1057 11.89 -37.56 -0.93
N LYS A 1058 12.74 -37.70 -1.97
CA LYS A 1058 14.12 -37.21 -1.95
C LYS A 1058 14.19 -35.68 -1.99
N SER A 1059 13.30 -35.00 -2.73
CA SER A 1059 13.31 -33.54 -2.84
C SER A 1059 12.99 -32.84 -1.51
N PHE A 1060 12.11 -33.44 -0.69
CA PHE A 1060 11.75 -32.96 0.64
C PHE A 1060 12.67 -33.46 1.77
N ASN A 1061 13.71 -34.23 1.46
CA ASN A 1061 14.64 -34.72 2.48
C ASN A 1061 15.76 -33.70 2.77
N PHE A 1062 15.43 -32.67 3.54
CA PHE A 1062 16.38 -31.64 3.96
C PHE A 1062 17.44 -32.14 4.97
N PHE A 1063 17.28 -33.34 5.54
CA PHE A 1063 18.10 -33.85 6.65
C PHE A 1063 19.20 -34.84 6.21
N SER A 1064 19.43 -35.03 4.91
CA SER A 1064 20.49 -35.91 4.42
C SER A 1064 21.88 -35.33 4.70
N THR A 1065 22.74 -36.08 5.40
CA THR A 1065 24.06 -35.66 5.89
C THR A 1065 25.05 -35.31 4.76
N ASP A 1066 24.81 -35.78 3.54
CA ASP A 1066 25.65 -35.59 2.36
C ASP A 1066 25.00 -34.73 1.25
N GLN A 1067 23.83 -34.11 1.50
CA GLN A 1067 23.01 -33.34 0.54
C GLN A 1067 22.66 -34.06 -0.78
N LYS A 1068 23.08 -35.32 -0.93
CA LYS A 1068 23.01 -36.11 -2.15
C LYS A 1068 21.57 -36.39 -2.59
N HIS A 1069 20.67 -36.54 -1.63
CA HIS A 1069 19.25 -36.76 -1.93
C HIS A 1069 18.62 -35.56 -2.65
N ARG A 1070 19.06 -34.33 -2.37
CA ARG A 1070 18.56 -33.13 -3.02
C ARG A 1070 19.18 -32.92 -4.40
N THR A 1071 20.47 -33.18 -4.56
CA THR A 1071 21.15 -33.10 -5.86
C THR A 1071 20.72 -34.20 -6.83
N ASP A 1072 20.30 -35.36 -6.31
CA ASP A 1072 19.82 -36.48 -7.11
C ASP A 1072 18.37 -36.29 -7.60
N SER A 1073 17.59 -35.42 -6.97
CA SER A 1073 16.18 -35.20 -7.31
C SER A 1073 16.02 -34.31 -8.55
N ALA A 1074 15.02 -34.58 -9.38
CA ALA A 1074 14.69 -33.70 -10.51
C ALA A 1074 13.80 -32.50 -10.11
N PHE A 1075 13.36 -32.43 -8.84
CA PHE A 1075 12.61 -31.29 -8.31
C PHE A 1075 13.55 -30.22 -7.75
N ASN A 1076 13.69 -29.13 -8.49
CA ASN A 1076 14.46 -27.96 -8.10
C ASN A 1076 13.61 -27.01 -7.26
N LEU A 1077 14.09 -26.66 -6.07
CA LEU A 1077 13.44 -25.71 -5.17
C LEU A 1077 13.53 -24.29 -5.76
N GLN A 1078 12.39 -23.64 -5.96
CA GLN A 1078 12.29 -22.27 -6.46
C GLN A 1078 12.19 -21.26 -5.33
N GLN A 1079 11.51 -21.62 -4.25
CA GLN A 1079 11.32 -20.76 -3.09
C GLN A 1079 11.02 -21.59 -1.85
N ILE A 1080 11.50 -21.12 -0.70
CA ILE A 1080 11.13 -21.63 0.62
C ILE A 1080 10.95 -20.45 1.57
N GLN A 1081 9.90 -20.51 2.40
CA GLN A 1081 9.69 -19.57 3.49
C GLN A 1081 9.22 -20.34 4.73
N VAL A 1082 9.77 -19.99 5.88
CA VAL A 1082 9.38 -20.51 7.18
C VAL A 1082 9.24 -19.33 8.13
N ASN A 1083 8.05 -19.11 8.67
CA ASN A 1083 7.87 -18.14 9.75
C ASN A 1083 7.32 -18.87 10.96
N ALA A 1084 7.94 -18.66 12.12
CA ALA A 1084 7.51 -19.23 13.39
C ALA A 1084 7.47 -18.13 14.44
N THR A 1085 6.31 -17.90 15.04
CA THR A 1085 6.12 -16.98 16.16
C THR A 1085 5.77 -17.82 17.38
N HIS A 1086 6.66 -17.86 18.37
CA HIS A 1086 6.45 -18.56 19.63
C HIS A 1086 6.04 -17.54 20.71
N ASN A 1087 4.81 -17.67 21.18
CA ASN A 1087 4.26 -16.87 22.27
C ASN A 1087 4.76 -17.44 23.61
N LEU A 1088 5.50 -16.61 24.33
CA LEU A 1088 6.12 -16.85 25.64
C LEU A 1088 5.40 -16.04 26.73
N GLU A 1089 4.06 -15.97 26.65
CA GLU A 1089 3.16 -15.19 27.50
C GLU A 1089 3.41 -13.68 27.38
N ASP A 1090 4.50 -13.21 27.96
CA ASP A 1090 4.90 -11.81 27.95
C ASP A 1090 5.82 -11.49 26.75
N TRP A 1091 6.43 -12.47 26.09
CA TRP A 1091 7.35 -12.24 24.96
C TRP A 1091 6.89 -12.97 23.69
N ASP A 1092 7.25 -12.44 22.53
CA ASP A 1092 7.13 -13.12 21.24
C ASP A 1092 8.52 -13.37 20.68
N LEU A 1093 8.80 -14.63 20.35
CA LEU A 1093 9.98 -15.04 19.61
C LEU A 1093 9.59 -15.31 18.16
N GLU A 1094 9.97 -14.42 17.26
CA GLU A 1094 9.74 -14.53 15.83
C GLU A 1094 10.99 -15.07 15.13
N ILE A 1095 10.80 -16.06 14.29
CA ILE A 1095 11.86 -16.67 13.49
C ILE A 1095 11.38 -16.73 12.06
N SER A 1096 12.01 -15.96 11.17
CA SER A 1096 11.69 -15.88 9.75
C SER A 1096 12.88 -16.33 8.93
N TYR A 1097 12.66 -17.30 8.05
CA TYR A 1097 13.65 -17.78 7.09
C TYR A 1097 13.06 -17.72 5.69
N SER A 1098 13.79 -17.13 4.75
CA SER A 1098 13.42 -17.14 3.34
C SER A 1098 14.62 -17.52 2.47
N GLY A 1099 14.36 -18.23 1.37
CA GLY A 1099 15.42 -18.55 0.42
C GLY A 1099 14.91 -18.79 -1.00
N ARG A 1100 15.68 -18.31 -1.99
CA ARG A 1100 15.43 -18.48 -3.42
C ARG A 1100 16.74 -18.54 -4.21
N PRO A 1101 16.78 -19.27 -5.34
CA PRO A 1101 17.92 -19.25 -6.24
C PRO A 1101 17.88 -17.98 -7.09
N GLU A 1102 19.00 -17.26 -7.19
CA GLU A 1102 19.20 -16.13 -8.10
C GLU A 1102 20.36 -16.39 -9.06
N ILE A 1103 20.33 -15.77 -10.23
CA ILE A 1103 21.44 -15.82 -11.18
C ILE A 1103 22.34 -14.62 -10.88
N ILE A 1104 23.57 -14.89 -10.46
CA ILE A 1104 24.59 -13.87 -10.25
C ILE A 1104 25.66 -13.96 -11.35
N GLU A 1105 26.20 -12.81 -11.72
CA GLU A 1105 27.31 -12.70 -12.67
C GLU A 1105 28.62 -12.66 -11.89
N VAL A 1106 29.44 -13.71 -12.04
CA VAL A 1106 30.72 -13.88 -11.34
C VAL A 1106 31.85 -13.77 -12.36
N LEU A 1107 32.90 -13.02 -12.04
CA LEU A 1107 34.10 -12.91 -12.90
C LEU A 1107 34.72 -14.28 -13.19
N ASN A 1108 35.05 -14.52 -14.46
CA ASN A 1108 35.68 -15.76 -14.90
C ASN A 1108 37.17 -15.77 -14.53
N LEU A 1109 37.52 -16.46 -13.44
CA LEU A 1109 38.90 -16.53 -12.93
C LEU A 1109 39.88 -17.35 -13.80
N GLU A 1110 39.40 -18.04 -14.85
CA GLU A 1110 40.24 -18.87 -15.73
C GLU A 1110 40.77 -18.11 -16.97
N THR A 1111 40.17 -16.98 -17.33
CA THR A 1111 40.60 -16.10 -18.44
C THR A 1111 40.46 -14.63 -18.03
N PRO A 1112 41.57 -13.94 -17.66
CA PRO A 1112 41.52 -12.56 -17.22
C PRO A 1112 41.46 -11.62 -18.45
N GLU A 1113 40.29 -11.53 -19.08
CA GLU A 1113 39.89 -10.37 -19.90
C GLU A 1113 38.77 -9.65 -19.15
N ALA A 1114 38.80 -8.32 -19.11
CA ALA A 1114 38.05 -7.48 -18.17
C ALA A 1114 36.51 -7.45 -18.36
N ASP A 1115 35.94 -8.35 -19.17
CA ASP A 1115 34.52 -8.36 -19.55
C ASP A 1115 33.89 -9.77 -19.59
N ASP A 1116 34.60 -10.83 -19.14
CA ASP A 1116 34.07 -12.20 -19.17
C ASP A 1116 33.41 -12.60 -17.83
N THR A 1117 32.12 -12.30 -17.69
CA THR A 1117 31.30 -12.71 -16.55
C THR A 1117 30.58 -14.05 -16.81
N ARG A 1118 30.72 -15.03 -15.91
CA ARG A 1118 29.93 -16.26 -15.95
C ARG A 1118 28.68 -16.14 -15.09
N ARG A 1119 27.54 -16.59 -15.62
CA ARG A 1119 26.27 -16.69 -14.87
C ARG A 1119 26.25 -17.96 -14.03
N VAL A 1120 26.16 -17.82 -12.72
CA VAL A 1120 26.08 -18.93 -11.77
C VAL A 1120 24.79 -18.80 -10.96
N TYR A 1121 24.13 -19.93 -10.68
CA TYR A 1121 23.02 -19.95 -9.74
C TYR A 1121 23.55 -19.96 -8.32
N ASP A 1122 23.16 -18.96 -7.53
CA ASP A 1122 23.50 -18.87 -6.13
C ASP A 1122 22.24 -18.87 -5.25
N TRP A 1123 22.35 -19.43 -4.05
CA TRP A 1123 21.24 -19.54 -3.11
C TRP A 1123 21.20 -18.34 -2.18
N GLN A 1124 20.30 -17.41 -2.47
CA GLN A 1124 20.08 -16.22 -1.66
C GLN A 1124 19.12 -16.57 -0.53
N SER A 1125 19.56 -16.38 0.72
CA SER A 1125 18.76 -16.69 1.90
C SER A 1125 18.93 -15.65 2.99
N SER A 1126 17.82 -15.32 3.65
CA SER A 1126 17.78 -14.49 4.85
C SER A 1126 17.21 -15.29 6.02
N LEU A 1127 17.85 -15.15 7.18
CA LEU A 1127 17.38 -15.61 8.47
C LEU A 1127 17.24 -14.40 9.38
N GLU A 1128 16.08 -14.25 9.99
CA GLU A 1128 15.76 -13.19 10.94
C GLU A 1128 15.21 -13.84 12.20
N ILE A 1129 15.74 -13.44 13.36
CA ILE A 1129 15.30 -13.88 14.67
C ILE A 1129 15.05 -12.63 15.51
N VAL A 1130 13.79 -12.40 15.87
CA VAL A 1130 13.37 -11.26 16.68
C VAL A 1130 12.82 -11.79 18.00
N LEU A 1131 13.34 -11.30 19.11
CA LEU A 1131 12.73 -11.49 20.43
C LEU A 1131 12.13 -10.15 20.85
N GLN A 1132 10.82 -10.10 21.04
CA GLN A 1132 10.07 -8.88 21.31
C GLN A 1132 9.25 -9.01 22.60
N TRP A 1133 9.26 -7.99 23.46
CA TRP A 1133 8.42 -7.95 24.66
C TRP A 1133 7.04 -7.39 24.32
N ARG A 1134 5.95 -8.09 24.66
CA ARG A 1134 4.56 -7.66 24.38
C ARG A 1134 4.15 -6.39 25.13
N ALA A 1135 4.59 -6.24 26.39
CA ALA A 1135 4.23 -5.08 27.22
C ALA A 1135 5.07 -3.84 26.93
N ILE A 1136 6.27 -4.00 26.35
CA ILE A 1136 7.19 -2.92 25.95
C ILE A 1136 7.83 -3.31 24.62
N ARG A 1137 7.12 -3.09 23.50
CA ARG A 1137 7.53 -3.57 22.16
C ARG A 1137 8.85 -2.96 21.68
N GLU A 1138 9.24 -1.81 22.23
CA GLU A 1138 10.51 -1.13 22.00
C GLU A 1138 11.71 -1.95 22.52
N LEU A 1139 11.49 -2.86 23.48
CA LEU A 1139 12.47 -3.86 23.90
C LEU A 1139 12.41 -5.06 22.96
N SER A 1140 13.09 -4.91 21.82
CA SER A 1140 13.30 -5.98 20.85
C SER A 1140 14.78 -6.24 20.61
N SER A 1141 15.15 -7.50 20.46
CA SER A 1141 16.47 -7.95 20.04
C SER A 1141 16.33 -8.60 18.68
N ASN A 1142 16.98 -8.05 17.66
CA ASN A 1142 17.00 -8.61 16.31
C ASN A 1142 18.37 -9.20 15.98
N LEU A 1143 18.38 -10.42 15.47
CA LEU A 1143 19.52 -11.04 14.82
C LEU A 1143 19.15 -11.34 13.37
N GLN A 1144 19.83 -10.66 12.45
CA GLN A 1144 19.66 -10.86 11.01
C GLN A 1144 20.94 -11.46 10.42
N ALA A 1145 20.76 -12.44 9.54
CA ALA A 1145 21.83 -13.04 8.77
C ALA A 1145 21.37 -13.13 7.31
N ASP A 1146 22.09 -12.47 6.42
CA ASP A 1146 21.87 -12.54 4.97
C ASP A 1146 23.11 -13.16 4.29
N ASN A 1147 22.90 -13.84 3.17
CA ASN A 1147 23.95 -14.40 2.31
C ASN A 1147 24.02 -13.68 0.96
N ARG A 1148 23.56 -12.42 0.92
CA ARG A 1148 23.69 -11.53 -0.24
C ARG A 1148 25.14 -11.12 -0.45
N THR A 1149 25.88 -11.94 -1.18
CA THR A 1149 27.20 -11.58 -1.67
C THR A 1149 27.08 -10.48 -2.73
N GLY A 1150 27.53 -9.27 -2.39
CA GLY A 1150 28.03 -8.32 -3.39
C GLY A 1150 29.22 -8.93 -4.12
N SER A 1151 29.53 -8.41 -5.30
CA SER A 1151 30.43 -8.94 -6.35
C SER A 1151 31.91 -9.19 -5.97
N ASP A 1152 32.26 -9.42 -4.71
CA ASP A 1152 33.63 -9.65 -4.25
C ASP A 1152 33.96 -11.14 -4.06
N ALA A 1153 35.18 -11.47 -4.45
CA ALA A 1153 35.68 -12.81 -4.72
C ALA A 1153 35.39 -13.85 -3.62
N VAL A 1154 34.88 -15.01 -4.07
CA VAL A 1154 34.68 -16.23 -3.28
C VAL A 1154 36.00 -16.66 -2.63
N THR A 1155 36.17 -16.36 -1.34
CA THR A 1155 37.14 -17.06 -0.48
C THR A 1155 36.40 -18.06 0.39
N THR A 1156 36.92 -19.28 0.43
CA THR A 1156 36.34 -20.41 1.17
C THR A 1156 36.42 -20.18 2.68
N GLY A 1157 35.34 -19.67 3.29
CA GLY A 1157 35.16 -19.61 4.74
C GLY A 1157 33.93 -18.82 5.18
N SER A 1158 32.88 -19.54 5.66
CA SER A 1158 31.61 -19.05 6.26
C SER A 1158 30.72 -18.14 5.38
N PRO A 1159 29.58 -18.64 4.83
CA PRO A 1159 28.69 -17.92 3.91
C PRO A 1159 27.58 -17.13 4.63
N TRP A 1160 27.88 -16.54 5.78
CA TRP A 1160 26.89 -15.77 6.54
C TRP A 1160 27.55 -14.51 7.08
N ASP A 1161 27.08 -13.35 6.61
CA ASP A 1161 27.32 -12.10 7.31
C ASP A 1161 26.32 -12.03 8.46
N LEU A 1162 26.77 -12.50 9.62
CA LEU A 1162 26.05 -12.37 10.88
C LEU A 1162 26.16 -10.91 11.33
N THR A 1163 25.08 -10.15 11.15
CA THR A 1163 24.97 -8.82 11.75
C THR A 1163 24.36 -8.98 13.14
N PHE A 1164 25.21 -8.80 14.15
CA PHE A 1164 24.76 -8.75 15.53
C PHE A 1164 24.25 -7.34 15.82
N GLY A 1165 22.95 -7.20 16.06
CA GLY A 1165 22.44 -6.08 16.86
C GLY A 1165 22.73 -6.33 18.34
N SER A 1166 24.01 -6.35 18.72
CA SER A 1166 24.40 -6.44 20.12
C SER A 1166 25.74 -5.74 20.35
N ASP A 1167 25.69 -4.44 20.64
CA ASP A 1167 26.81 -3.78 21.30
C ASP A 1167 26.69 -4.06 22.80
N SER A 1168 27.63 -4.86 23.32
CA SER A 1168 27.78 -5.15 24.75
C SER A 1168 28.34 -3.97 25.54
#